data_AF-A0A968TX84-F1
#
_entry.id   AF-A0A968TX84-F1
#
_cell.length_a   1.000
_cell.length_b   1.000
_cell.length_c   1.000
_cell.angle_alpha   90.00
_cell.angle_beta   90.00
_cell.angle_gamma   90.00
#
_symmetry.space_group_name_H-M   'P 1'
#
loop_
_entity.id
_entity.type
_entity.pdbx_description
1 polymer ?
#
loop_
_entity_poly.entity_id
_entity_poly.type
_entity_poly.pdbx_seq_one_letter_code
_entity_poly.pdbx_strand_id
1 'polypeptide(L)'
;MATKSAADYATFKIHPAIGIARLGDSDTEIMLTPEAWRELPIKANPDGTPVLDSDHKEEYTSEMRDAEGRVKRSGARFRVLVYRPGQDPAEVEIGQTLDVLLEKSGQVITGTLVDIEFNVYLANKKSVWYEFQELKGEHGYAAKHPRRNAAINDPDLRQGLIIDPGPVSLSWGSDDAPHRASFARGQNPNNPQTYPPPTQPFNIESLGDVLVTRQENLQRLVVLGGHGDAGSVESGIGQPHITEFANNDGWFDDISDGPVGATLTFKVLKVDGEPPIAKDRPFIKVAAEGAWVLVGYPRFAPQISDMVTLDDAIYDVAVRNYAYAPEIYGVPPFTHASNDPKTPEELAVWRQQASYNPDYFPHFCEQIWPILQRPNQLQYVMSFSGGDPHNTDPGGNLDKNALGQPPQAGRDPYGSQRLAVEGLLRKKGGENRYTIDTGSQVKRQIAMPLLCGDNPLTNVVASKFLRLTDTMLFLLHQWAEGKFVNEELEPALCRPPLPLGKSLDRGVLSNGLGGAFCPGAEVCWIIRNPAIYSTGFRINPAANPTPGGLSQDSDYAAGLEPGDLTKSSAVPWQADFHECSAQPIDVTYEQWNKIHPQSVGDPIKPAVVQTVNWWPSHRPMQVQTEKGNQVEWDQGLPDNNTGDLMMVTAWKNLGFILNDSLDDPDQVPYYQQQRNPKLT
;
A
#
# COMPACT_ATOMS: atom_id res chain seq x y z
N MET A 1 -31.99 -12.37 -32.43
CA MET A 1 -31.96 -11.86 -31.04
C MET A 1 -30.70 -11.05 -30.90
N ALA A 2 -30.78 -9.80 -30.41
CA ALA A 2 -29.58 -9.07 -30.05
C ALA A 2 -28.83 -9.87 -28.97
N THR A 3 -27.52 -10.07 -29.13
CA THR A 3 -26.66 -10.67 -28.12
C THR A 3 -26.63 -9.74 -26.90
N LYS A 4 -27.16 -10.21 -25.77
CA LYS A 4 -27.12 -9.48 -24.49
C LYS A 4 -25.65 -9.39 -24.03
N SER A 5 -25.15 -8.20 -23.72
CA SER A 5 -23.79 -8.00 -23.21
C SER A 5 -23.81 -7.86 -21.68
N ALA A 6 -22.79 -8.36 -20.99
CA ALA A 6 -22.62 -8.10 -19.55
C ALA A 6 -22.50 -6.60 -19.24
N ALA A 7 -22.00 -5.82 -20.20
CA ALA A 7 -21.88 -4.37 -20.11
C ALA A 7 -23.23 -3.62 -20.08
N ASP A 8 -24.37 -4.31 -20.27
CA ASP A 8 -25.71 -3.75 -20.22
C ASP A 8 -26.42 -3.99 -18.87
N TYR A 9 -25.81 -4.73 -17.94
CA TYR A 9 -26.43 -5.17 -16.68
C TYR A 9 -25.55 -4.87 -15.47
N ALA A 10 -26.10 -5.07 -14.27
CA ALA A 10 -25.37 -4.86 -13.03
C ALA A 10 -24.19 -5.84 -12.93
N THR A 11 -23.00 -5.29 -12.64
CA THR A 11 -21.80 -6.05 -12.25
C THR A 11 -21.33 -5.58 -10.87
N PHE A 12 -20.61 -6.43 -10.16
CA PHE A 12 -20.25 -6.20 -8.76
C PHE A 12 -18.74 -6.27 -8.57
N LYS A 13 -18.17 -5.33 -7.84
CA LYS A 13 -16.74 -5.33 -7.51
C LYS A 13 -16.54 -4.98 -6.04
N ILE A 14 -15.56 -5.63 -5.41
CA ILE A 14 -15.17 -5.30 -4.03
C ILE A 14 -14.24 -4.08 -4.04
N HIS A 15 -14.47 -3.12 -3.15
CA HIS A 15 -13.61 -1.95 -2.96
C HIS A 15 -13.25 -1.75 -1.47
N PRO A 16 -12.01 -1.34 -1.14
CA PRO A 16 -10.91 -1.08 -2.05
C PRO A 16 -10.42 -2.35 -2.76
N ALA A 17 -9.82 -2.21 -3.94
CA ALA A 17 -9.24 -3.32 -4.70
C ALA A 17 -8.09 -4.01 -3.94
N ILE A 18 -7.35 -3.23 -3.15
CA ILE A 18 -6.35 -3.69 -2.20
C ILE A 18 -6.61 -2.92 -0.89
N GLY A 19 -7.09 -3.62 0.14
CA GLY A 19 -7.24 -3.05 1.48
C GLY A 19 -5.95 -3.15 2.28
N ILE A 20 -5.74 -2.22 3.20
CA ILE A 20 -4.61 -2.21 4.12
C ILE A 20 -5.17 -2.35 5.53
N ALA A 21 -4.85 -3.44 6.23
CA ALA A 21 -5.08 -3.59 7.66
C ALA A 21 -3.75 -3.36 8.38
N ARG A 22 -3.80 -2.97 9.67
CA ARG A 22 -2.59 -2.72 10.46
C ARG A 22 -2.63 -3.45 11.80
N LEU A 23 -1.48 -4.02 12.16
CA LEU A 23 -1.24 -4.70 13.43
C LEU A 23 -1.48 -3.77 14.63
N GLY A 24 -1.73 -4.36 15.80
CA GLY A 24 -1.93 -3.66 17.07
C GLY A 24 -2.13 -4.66 18.22
N ASP A 25 -1.61 -4.37 19.41
CA ASP A 25 -1.64 -5.31 20.54
C ASP A 25 -2.88 -5.20 21.45
N SER A 26 -3.90 -4.41 21.06
CA SER A 26 -5.18 -4.38 21.75
C SER A 26 -6.07 -5.57 21.36
N ASP A 27 -6.57 -6.26 22.38
CA ASP A 27 -7.53 -7.38 22.22
C ASP A 27 -8.99 -6.90 22.18
N THR A 28 -9.24 -5.67 22.62
CA THR A 28 -10.60 -5.19 22.98
C THR A 28 -11.07 -4.04 22.11
N GLU A 29 -10.16 -3.21 21.61
CA GLU A 29 -10.50 -2.03 20.82
C GLU A 29 -9.85 -2.05 19.43
N ILE A 30 -10.59 -1.56 18.45
CA ILE A 30 -10.18 -1.46 17.06
C ILE A 30 -10.54 -0.09 16.49
N MET A 31 -9.94 0.22 15.36
CA MET A 31 -10.32 1.33 14.46
C MET A 31 -10.39 0.81 13.03
N LEU A 32 -10.94 1.58 12.09
CA LEU A 32 -10.80 1.28 10.66
C LEU A 32 -9.70 2.15 10.06
N THR A 33 -8.98 1.62 9.09
CA THR A 33 -7.96 2.39 8.38
C THR A 33 -8.55 3.57 7.62
N PRO A 34 -7.79 4.67 7.46
CA PRO A 34 -8.22 5.80 6.63
C PRO A 34 -8.50 5.35 5.18
N GLU A 35 -9.55 5.93 4.59
CA GLU A 35 -9.98 5.61 3.22
C GLU A 35 -9.70 6.74 2.22
N ALA A 36 -9.14 7.84 2.69
CA ALA A 36 -8.60 8.92 1.89
C ALA A 36 -7.22 9.38 2.40
N TRP A 37 -6.59 10.22 1.60
CA TRP A 37 -5.22 10.66 1.79
C TRP A 37 -5.06 11.54 3.01
N ARG A 38 -4.13 11.17 3.90
CA ARG A 38 -3.76 11.91 5.13
C ARG A 38 -4.88 12.06 6.16
N GLU A 39 -5.95 11.27 6.04
CA GLU A 39 -6.97 11.20 7.07
C GLU A 39 -6.47 10.43 8.30
N LEU A 40 -7.07 10.74 9.45
CA LEU A 40 -6.96 9.90 10.63
C LEU A 40 -7.72 8.57 10.44
N PRO A 41 -7.46 7.54 11.26
CA PRO A 41 -8.31 6.36 11.30
C PRO A 41 -9.77 6.69 11.64
N ILE A 42 -10.68 5.88 11.14
CA ILE A 42 -12.11 5.99 11.44
C ILE A 42 -12.38 5.26 12.75
N LYS A 43 -13.11 5.90 13.65
CA LYS A 43 -13.51 5.34 14.94
C LYS A 43 -14.49 4.20 14.73
N ALA A 44 -14.25 3.08 15.41
CA ALA A 44 -15.03 1.85 15.23
C ALA A 44 -15.48 1.25 16.55
N ASN A 45 -16.65 0.61 16.53
CA ASN A 45 -17.09 -0.27 17.59
C ASN A 45 -16.34 -1.62 17.52
N PRO A 46 -16.28 -2.41 18.62
CA PRO A 46 -15.62 -3.73 18.61
C PRO A 46 -16.18 -4.73 17.59
N ASP A 47 -17.41 -4.51 17.08
CA ASP A 47 -18.02 -5.31 16.02
C ASP A 47 -17.60 -4.89 14.59
N GLY A 48 -16.76 -3.87 14.46
CA GLY A 48 -16.24 -3.35 13.19
C GLY A 48 -17.15 -2.30 12.52
N THR A 49 -18.29 -1.94 13.11
CA THR A 49 -19.12 -0.86 12.59
C THR A 49 -18.48 0.50 12.88
N PRO A 50 -18.50 1.46 11.94
CA PRO A 50 -18.02 2.81 12.20
C PRO A 50 -18.96 3.51 13.20
N VAL A 51 -18.38 4.33 14.07
CA VAL A 51 -19.15 5.23 14.95
C VAL A 51 -19.65 6.40 14.10
N LEU A 52 -20.93 6.75 14.24
CA LEU A 52 -21.56 7.85 13.51
C LEU A 52 -21.85 9.02 14.46
N ASP A 53 -21.63 10.24 13.98
CA ASP A 53 -22.00 11.47 14.66
C ASP A 53 -23.53 11.75 14.58
N SER A 54 -23.96 12.88 15.11
CA SER A 54 -25.38 13.29 15.08
C SER A 54 -25.94 13.57 13.68
N ASP A 55 -25.07 13.79 12.69
CA ASP A 55 -25.41 14.03 11.29
C ASP A 55 -25.28 12.74 10.44
N HIS A 56 -25.11 11.58 11.09
CA HIS A 56 -24.90 10.27 10.45
C HIS A 56 -23.61 10.18 9.61
N LYS A 57 -22.58 10.96 9.94
CA LYS A 57 -21.25 10.88 9.33
C LYS A 57 -20.31 10.07 10.21
N GLU A 58 -19.32 9.43 9.59
CA GLU A 58 -18.33 8.65 10.31
C GLU A 58 -17.40 9.56 11.14
N GLU A 59 -17.17 9.18 12.40
CA GLU A 59 -16.22 9.88 13.28
C GLU A 59 -14.79 9.40 13.04
N TYR A 60 -13.83 10.32 13.03
CA TYR A 60 -12.40 10.04 12.98
C TYR A 60 -11.79 10.08 14.39
N THR A 61 -10.65 9.41 14.59
CA THR A 61 -10.00 9.36 15.90
C THR A 61 -8.49 9.51 15.83
N SER A 62 -7.95 10.30 16.76
CA SER A 62 -6.52 10.35 17.08
C SER A 62 -6.16 9.41 18.23
N GLU A 63 -7.12 8.71 18.84
CA GLU A 63 -6.90 7.75 19.94
C GLU A 63 -6.39 6.41 19.40
N MET A 64 -5.07 6.32 19.22
CA MET A 64 -4.39 5.16 18.63
C MET A 64 -4.20 4.01 19.62
N ARG A 65 -4.51 4.24 20.90
CA ARG A 65 -4.34 3.29 21.99
C ARG A 65 -5.61 3.10 22.82
N ASP A 66 -5.78 1.91 23.36
CA ASP A 66 -6.83 1.62 24.34
C ASP A 66 -6.51 2.17 25.74
N ALA A 67 -7.44 1.99 26.67
CA ALA A 67 -7.31 2.46 28.05
C ALA A 67 -6.11 1.85 28.80
N GLU A 68 -5.62 0.68 28.38
CA GLU A 68 -4.43 0.02 28.95
C GLU A 68 -3.12 0.47 28.28
N GLY A 69 -3.20 1.33 27.26
CA GLY A 69 -2.06 1.83 26.51
C GLY A 69 -1.56 0.88 25.41
N ARG A 70 -2.36 -0.12 25.01
CA ARG A 70 -2.07 -1.02 23.88
C ARG A 70 -2.50 -0.37 22.57
N VAL A 71 -1.77 -0.60 21.49
CA VAL A 71 -2.06 -0.08 20.15
C VAL A 71 -3.33 -0.75 19.60
N LYS A 72 -4.32 0.05 19.19
CA LYS A 72 -5.55 -0.48 18.56
C LYS A 72 -5.23 -1.09 17.19
N ARG A 73 -5.78 -2.25 16.88
CA ARG A 73 -5.71 -2.83 15.53
C ARG A 73 -6.53 -1.97 14.56
N SER A 74 -6.03 -1.77 13.35
CA SER A 74 -6.76 -1.03 12.30
C SER A 74 -7.28 -1.99 11.24
N GLY A 75 -8.60 -2.08 11.09
CA GLY A 75 -9.25 -2.97 10.14
C GLY A 75 -9.37 -2.39 8.75
N ALA A 76 -9.04 -3.19 7.74
CA ALA A 76 -9.35 -2.88 6.34
C ALA A 76 -10.84 -3.14 6.08
N ARG A 77 -11.60 -2.09 5.76
CA ARG A 77 -13.01 -2.19 5.40
C ARG A 77 -13.19 -2.41 3.90
N PHE A 78 -14.01 -3.38 3.54
CA PHE A 78 -14.39 -3.68 2.17
C PHE A 78 -15.91 -3.56 1.97
N ARG A 79 -16.27 -3.05 0.80
CA ARG A 79 -17.64 -2.83 0.32
C ARG A 79 -17.83 -3.53 -1.01
N VAL A 80 -19.05 -3.96 -1.31
CA VAL A 80 -19.39 -4.38 -2.68
C VAL A 80 -20.07 -3.19 -3.36
N LEU A 81 -19.51 -2.74 -4.49
CA LEU A 81 -20.12 -1.71 -5.32
C LEU A 81 -20.80 -2.35 -6.54
N VAL A 82 -21.95 -1.80 -6.93
CA VAL A 82 -22.65 -2.12 -8.17
C VAL A 82 -22.31 -1.12 -9.26
N TYR A 83 -21.92 -1.65 -10.43
CA TYR A 83 -21.66 -0.90 -11.65
C TYR A 83 -22.80 -1.12 -12.63
N ARG A 84 -23.41 -0.03 -13.09
CA ARG A 84 -24.52 -0.03 -14.05
C ARG A 84 -24.18 0.85 -15.25
N PRO A 85 -24.71 0.52 -16.44
CA PRO A 85 -24.43 1.31 -17.64
C PRO A 85 -24.94 2.75 -17.46
N GLY A 86 -24.06 3.74 -17.71
CA GLY A 86 -24.40 5.16 -17.62
C GLY A 86 -24.69 5.68 -16.21
N GLN A 87 -24.30 4.96 -15.16
CA GLN A 87 -24.47 5.38 -13.76
C GLN A 87 -23.16 5.26 -12.99
N ASP A 88 -22.95 6.18 -12.05
CA ASP A 88 -21.84 6.08 -11.12
C ASP A 88 -21.97 4.84 -10.22
N PRO A 89 -20.86 4.18 -9.89
CA PRO A 89 -20.86 3.05 -8.98
C PRO A 89 -21.32 3.50 -7.59
N ALA A 90 -22.16 2.67 -6.97
CA ALA A 90 -22.68 2.88 -5.63
C ALA A 90 -22.55 1.59 -4.81
N GLU A 91 -22.53 1.71 -3.49
CA GLU A 91 -22.54 0.55 -2.60
C GLU A 91 -23.86 -0.22 -2.76
N VAL A 92 -23.80 -1.56 -2.75
CA VAL A 92 -25.02 -2.38 -2.79
C VAL A 92 -25.71 -2.39 -1.45
N GLU A 93 -27.05 -2.40 -1.49
CA GLU A 93 -27.89 -2.48 -0.29
C GLU A 93 -28.62 -3.81 -0.23
N ILE A 94 -28.65 -4.43 0.95
CA ILE A 94 -29.54 -5.57 1.21
C ILE A 94 -30.99 -5.11 1.02
N GLY A 95 -31.76 -5.85 0.22
CA GLY A 95 -33.10 -5.49 -0.22
C GLY A 95 -33.15 -4.75 -1.56
N GLN A 96 -32.01 -4.36 -2.15
CA GLN A 96 -31.96 -3.74 -3.47
C GLN A 96 -32.39 -4.73 -4.55
N THR A 97 -33.25 -4.29 -5.47
CA THR A 97 -33.66 -5.07 -6.64
C THR A 97 -32.84 -4.67 -7.86
N LEU A 98 -32.21 -5.66 -8.51
CA LEU A 98 -31.28 -5.46 -9.62
C LEU A 98 -31.55 -6.46 -10.74
N ASP A 99 -31.20 -6.05 -11.97
CA ASP A 99 -31.13 -6.93 -13.13
C ASP A 99 -29.69 -7.40 -13.33
N VAL A 100 -29.47 -8.71 -13.26
CA VAL A 100 -28.14 -9.33 -13.36
C VAL A 100 -28.12 -10.34 -14.50
N LEU A 101 -27.09 -10.28 -15.34
CA LEU A 101 -26.86 -11.27 -16.39
C LEU A 101 -26.12 -12.49 -15.82
N LEU A 102 -26.70 -13.68 -15.97
CA LEU A 102 -26.00 -14.93 -15.71
C LEU A 102 -25.17 -15.32 -16.94
N GLU A 103 -23.89 -15.00 -16.95
CA GLU A 103 -23.02 -15.20 -18.13
C GLU A 103 -23.07 -16.62 -18.70
N LYS A 104 -23.11 -17.65 -17.84
CA LYS A 104 -23.16 -19.06 -18.26
C LYS A 104 -24.43 -19.42 -19.03
N SER A 105 -25.57 -18.82 -18.70
CA SER A 105 -26.86 -19.14 -19.35
C SER A 105 -27.37 -18.05 -20.30
N GLY A 106 -26.81 -16.83 -20.25
CA GLY A 106 -27.30 -15.66 -20.97
C GLY A 106 -28.65 -15.13 -20.45
N GLN A 107 -29.15 -15.66 -19.34
CA GLN A 107 -30.42 -15.26 -18.74
C GLN A 107 -30.26 -14.00 -17.91
N VAL A 108 -31.24 -13.11 -17.98
CA VAL A 108 -31.32 -11.93 -17.11
C VAL A 108 -32.21 -12.27 -15.93
N ILE A 109 -31.69 -12.06 -14.73
CA ILE A 109 -32.42 -12.28 -13.50
C ILE A 109 -32.71 -10.92 -12.88
N THR A 110 -34.00 -10.60 -12.74
CA THR A 110 -34.43 -9.54 -11.83
C THR A 110 -34.58 -10.17 -10.46
N GLY A 111 -33.79 -9.71 -9.48
CA GLY A 111 -33.80 -10.28 -8.14
C GLY A 111 -33.53 -9.26 -7.05
N THR A 112 -33.93 -9.58 -5.83
CA THR A 112 -33.66 -8.78 -4.63
C THR A 112 -32.45 -9.35 -3.91
N LEU A 113 -31.42 -8.53 -3.66
CA LEU A 113 -30.25 -8.92 -2.88
C LEU A 113 -30.67 -9.23 -1.44
N VAL A 114 -30.31 -10.41 -0.92
CA VAL A 114 -30.69 -10.83 0.44
C VAL A 114 -29.50 -11.09 1.36
N ASP A 115 -28.31 -11.36 0.82
CA ASP A 115 -27.10 -11.62 1.60
C ASP A 115 -25.84 -11.44 0.74
N ILE A 116 -24.72 -11.16 1.40
CA ILE A 116 -23.37 -11.14 0.83
C ILE A 116 -22.47 -12.05 1.66
N GLU A 117 -22.08 -13.18 1.09
CA GLU A 117 -21.11 -14.09 1.70
C GLU A 117 -19.70 -13.64 1.32
N PHE A 118 -18.87 -13.28 2.29
CA PHE A 118 -17.48 -12.91 2.09
C PHE A 118 -16.57 -14.12 2.36
N ASN A 119 -15.53 -14.27 1.55
CA ASN A 119 -14.46 -15.25 1.72
C ASN A 119 -13.12 -14.53 1.84
N VAL A 120 -12.32 -14.89 2.85
CA VAL A 120 -11.00 -14.30 3.07
C VAL A 120 -10.02 -15.42 3.32
N TYR A 121 -8.83 -15.33 2.72
CA TYR A 121 -7.77 -16.31 2.93
C TYR A 121 -6.42 -15.63 3.16
N LEU A 122 -5.99 -15.52 4.41
CA LEU A 122 -4.68 -14.97 4.78
C LEU A 122 -3.62 -16.07 4.92
N ALA A 123 -2.38 -15.76 4.55
CA ALA A 123 -1.21 -16.57 4.92
C ALA A 123 0.04 -15.69 5.09
N ASN A 124 1.06 -16.25 5.74
CA ASN A 124 2.41 -15.69 5.80
C ASN A 124 3.41 -16.70 5.20
N LYS A 125 4.09 -16.29 4.13
CA LYS A 125 5.10 -17.12 3.43
C LYS A 125 6.54 -16.63 3.64
N LYS A 126 6.80 -15.67 4.53
CA LYS A 126 8.13 -15.05 4.68
C LYS A 126 9.23 -16.04 5.04
N SER A 127 8.96 -16.96 5.99
CA SER A 127 9.97 -17.88 6.51
C SER A 127 10.31 -19.01 5.52
N VAL A 128 9.40 -19.35 4.60
CA VAL A 128 9.66 -20.33 3.52
C VAL A 128 10.35 -19.71 2.30
N TRP A 129 10.39 -18.38 2.20
CA TRP A 129 10.80 -17.69 0.98
C TRP A 129 12.32 -17.55 0.81
N TYR A 130 12.71 -16.86 -0.25
CA TYR A 130 14.09 -16.48 -0.52
C TYR A 130 14.60 -15.41 0.45
N GLU A 131 15.92 -15.36 0.67
CA GLU A 131 16.54 -14.22 1.36
C GLU A 131 16.28 -12.94 0.56
N PHE A 132 15.97 -11.85 1.26
CA PHE A 132 15.96 -10.52 0.70
C PHE A 132 17.40 -10.06 0.45
N GLN A 133 17.72 -9.73 -0.80
CA GLN A 133 19.03 -9.21 -1.22
C GLN A 133 18.81 -8.04 -2.20
N GLU A 134 18.28 -6.94 -1.65
CA GLU A 134 17.92 -5.71 -2.36
C GLU A 134 17.07 -5.97 -3.62
N LEU A 135 17.61 -5.70 -4.81
CA LEU A 135 16.91 -5.85 -6.09
C LEU A 135 16.99 -7.27 -6.68
N LYS A 136 17.73 -8.20 -6.06
CA LYS A 136 17.78 -9.58 -6.55
C LYS A 136 16.44 -10.26 -6.31
N GLY A 137 15.85 -10.75 -7.40
CA GLY A 137 14.52 -11.35 -7.40
C GLY A 137 13.49 -10.48 -8.12
N GLU A 138 13.74 -9.16 -8.30
CA GLU A 138 12.75 -8.24 -8.91
C GLU A 138 12.29 -8.68 -10.29
N HIS A 139 13.19 -9.33 -11.03
CA HIS A 139 12.94 -9.89 -12.35
C HIS A 139 13.04 -11.42 -12.37
N GLY A 140 12.76 -12.04 -11.23
CA GLY A 140 12.89 -13.48 -11.00
C GLY A 140 14.16 -13.86 -10.23
N TYR A 141 14.07 -14.94 -9.46
CA TYR A 141 15.18 -15.47 -8.68
C TYR A 141 16.07 -16.38 -9.52
N ALA A 142 17.38 -16.26 -9.36
CA ALA A 142 18.33 -17.22 -9.91
C ALA A 142 18.18 -18.58 -9.21
N ALA A 143 18.46 -19.68 -9.91
CA ALA A 143 18.34 -21.04 -9.35
C ALA A 143 19.19 -21.30 -8.08
N LYS A 144 20.22 -20.48 -7.84
CA LYS A 144 21.09 -20.55 -6.65
C LYS A 144 20.82 -19.44 -5.64
N HIS A 145 19.75 -18.67 -5.81
CA HIS A 145 19.39 -17.64 -4.84
C HIS A 145 19.07 -18.32 -3.50
N PRO A 146 19.67 -17.85 -2.38
CA PRO A 146 19.54 -18.53 -1.10
C PRO A 146 18.11 -18.42 -0.56
N ARG A 147 17.68 -19.48 0.12
CA ARG A 147 16.38 -19.55 0.80
C ARG A 147 16.57 -19.24 2.27
N ARG A 148 15.62 -18.54 2.88
CA ARG A 148 15.48 -18.52 4.33
C ARG A 148 15.25 -19.95 4.83
N ASN A 149 15.76 -20.21 6.02
CA ASN A 149 15.76 -21.51 6.67
C ASN A 149 16.38 -22.58 5.76
N ALA A 150 17.52 -22.29 5.13
CA ALA A 150 18.17 -23.17 4.15
C ALA A 150 18.59 -24.53 4.72
N ALA A 151 18.74 -24.64 6.04
CA ALA A 151 19.00 -25.93 6.70
C ALA A 151 17.84 -26.92 6.52
N ILE A 152 16.61 -26.43 6.33
CA ILE A 152 15.41 -27.22 6.09
C ILE A 152 15.24 -27.44 4.59
N ASN A 153 15.70 -28.60 4.11
CA ASN A 153 15.73 -28.97 2.70
C ASN A 153 14.59 -29.90 2.27
N ASP A 154 13.95 -30.58 3.22
CA ASP A 154 12.83 -31.47 2.94
C ASP A 154 11.57 -30.66 2.58
N PRO A 155 10.94 -30.88 1.40
CA PRO A 155 9.80 -30.08 0.95
C PRO A 155 8.61 -30.09 1.93
N ASP A 156 8.33 -31.21 2.59
CA ASP A 156 7.21 -31.33 3.52
C ASP A 156 7.52 -30.56 4.82
N LEU A 157 8.77 -30.61 5.30
CA LEU A 157 9.18 -29.79 6.43
C LEU A 157 9.20 -28.29 6.10
N ARG A 158 9.55 -27.91 4.87
CA ARG A 158 9.47 -26.51 4.42
C ARG A 158 8.04 -26.01 4.35
N GLN A 159 7.06 -26.88 4.08
CA GLN A 159 5.66 -26.49 4.13
C GLN A 159 5.28 -25.98 5.52
N GLY A 160 5.89 -26.54 6.58
CA GLY A 160 5.78 -26.09 7.97
C GLY A 160 6.28 -24.66 8.24
N LEU A 161 6.97 -24.03 7.28
CA LEU A 161 7.44 -22.65 7.37
C LEU A 161 6.40 -21.63 6.89
N ILE A 162 5.29 -22.08 6.30
CA ILE A 162 4.16 -21.23 5.90
C ILE A 162 3.16 -21.18 7.05
N ILE A 163 2.77 -19.98 7.47
CA ILE A 163 1.63 -19.81 8.38
C ILE A 163 0.38 -19.78 7.52
N ASP A 164 -0.42 -20.85 7.60
CA ASP A 164 -1.61 -21.07 6.79
C ASP A 164 -2.77 -21.49 7.70
N PRO A 165 -3.62 -20.54 8.12
CA PRO A 165 -4.84 -20.81 8.89
C PRO A 165 -6.00 -21.40 8.05
N GLY A 166 -5.87 -21.46 6.73
CA GLY A 166 -6.95 -21.78 5.79
C GLY A 166 -7.98 -20.64 5.60
N PRO A 167 -8.81 -20.72 4.55
CA PRO A 167 -9.81 -19.70 4.24
C PRO A 167 -10.97 -19.72 5.24
N VAL A 168 -11.57 -18.56 5.47
CA VAL A 168 -12.82 -18.39 6.23
C VAL A 168 -13.91 -17.82 5.35
N SER A 169 -15.16 -18.20 5.61
CA SER A 169 -16.33 -17.64 4.94
C SER A 169 -17.36 -17.18 5.96
N LEU A 170 -17.91 -16.00 5.76
CA LEU A 170 -18.81 -15.33 6.69
C LEU A 170 -19.96 -14.71 5.91
N SER A 171 -21.16 -14.71 6.48
CA SER A 171 -22.30 -13.99 5.93
C SER A 171 -23.22 -13.50 7.04
N TRP A 172 -24.13 -12.59 6.70
CA TRP A 172 -25.14 -12.10 7.64
C TRP A 172 -26.46 -12.89 7.57
N GLY A 173 -26.74 -13.53 6.42
CA GLY A 173 -28.06 -13.98 6.01
C GLY A 173 -28.66 -15.23 6.66
N SER A 174 -27.99 -15.88 7.62
CA SER A 174 -28.60 -16.96 8.41
C SER A 174 -28.28 -16.83 9.89
N ASP A 175 -29.25 -17.16 10.76
CA ASP A 175 -29.10 -17.12 12.23
C ASP A 175 -27.92 -17.97 12.74
N ASP A 176 -27.46 -18.94 11.95
CA ASP A 176 -26.33 -19.83 12.25
C ASP A 176 -24.99 -19.42 11.58
N ALA A 177 -24.98 -18.38 10.72
CA ALA A 177 -23.76 -17.96 10.02
C ALA A 177 -22.89 -17.08 10.93
N PRO A 178 -21.58 -17.37 11.05
CA PRO A 178 -20.70 -16.54 11.85
C PRO A 178 -20.51 -15.17 11.20
N HIS A 179 -20.83 -14.09 11.93
CA HIS A 179 -20.48 -12.71 11.54
C HIS A 179 -19.05 -12.34 11.99
N ARG A 180 -18.37 -13.22 12.73
CA ARG A 180 -16.95 -13.12 13.12
C ARG A 180 -16.27 -14.48 12.94
N ALA A 181 -15.08 -14.46 12.37
CA ALA A 181 -14.19 -15.62 12.29
C ALA A 181 -12.78 -15.19 12.68
N SER A 182 -11.99 -16.14 13.18
CA SER A 182 -10.62 -15.90 13.59
C SER A 182 -9.67 -16.78 12.78
N PHE A 183 -8.54 -16.21 12.38
CA PHE A 183 -7.40 -16.94 11.85
C PHE A 183 -6.45 -17.36 12.98
N ALA A 184 -7.00 -17.68 14.16
CA ALA A 184 -6.24 -18.23 15.27
C ALA A 184 -6.12 -19.75 15.19
N ARG A 185 -5.03 -20.29 15.73
CA ARG A 185 -4.74 -21.73 15.74
C ARG A 185 -5.93 -22.52 16.29
N GLY A 186 -6.40 -23.48 15.51
CA GLY A 186 -7.49 -24.38 15.88
C GLY A 186 -8.90 -23.79 15.74
N GLN A 187 -9.06 -22.51 15.36
CA GLN A 187 -10.38 -21.89 15.17
C GLN A 187 -11.01 -22.15 13.79
N ASN A 188 -10.26 -22.77 12.87
CA ASN A 188 -10.75 -23.17 11.54
C ASN A 188 -10.55 -24.68 11.24
N PRO A 189 -11.05 -25.60 12.10
CA PRO A 189 -10.65 -27.03 12.08
C PRO A 189 -11.05 -27.81 10.82
N ASN A 190 -11.91 -27.24 9.97
CA ASN A 190 -12.33 -27.84 8.71
C ASN A 190 -11.28 -27.67 7.59
N ASN A 191 -10.28 -26.82 7.80
CA ASN A 191 -9.15 -26.64 6.89
C ASN A 191 -7.87 -27.18 7.56
N PRO A 192 -6.97 -27.82 6.79
CA PRO A 192 -5.58 -28.00 7.22
C PRO A 192 -5.00 -26.66 7.67
N GLN A 193 -4.35 -26.66 8.83
CA GLN A 193 -3.75 -25.47 9.42
C GLN A 193 -2.27 -25.71 9.70
N THR A 194 -1.45 -24.73 9.39
CA THR A 194 -0.01 -24.73 9.71
C THR A 194 0.35 -23.45 10.43
N TYR A 195 1.05 -23.60 11.55
CA TYR A 195 1.60 -22.54 12.37
C TYR A 195 2.96 -23.02 12.90
N PRO A 196 3.88 -22.11 13.22
CA PRO A 196 5.16 -22.51 13.77
C PRO A 196 4.99 -23.30 15.09
N PRO A 197 5.98 -24.12 15.47
CA PRO A 197 6.15 -24.56 16.86
C PRO A 197 6.19 -23.36 17.82
N PRO A 198 6.12 -23.59 19.15
CA PRO A 198 6.25 -22.49 20.11
C PRO A 198 7.49 -21.63 19.84
N THR A 199 7.30 -20.31 19.81
CA THR A 199 8.33 -19.31 19.52
C THR A 199 8.55 -18.39 20.73
N GLN A 200 9.67 -17.66 20.74
CA GLN A 200 10.01 -16.67 21.77
C GLN A 200 10.47 -15.35 21.12
N PRO A 201 10.18 -14.17 21.70
CA PRO A 201 9.47 -13.98 22.98
C PRO A 201 7.95 -14.16 22.88
N PHE A 202 7.37 -14.09 21.67
CA PHE A 202 5.94 -14.29 21.44
C PHE A 202 5.67 -15.51 20.57
N ASN A 203 4.59 -16.23 20.87
CA ASN A 203 4.06 -17.28 20.02
C ASN A 203 3.25 -16.68 18.88
N ILE A 204 3.37 -17.24 17.68
CA ILE A 204 2.49 -16.86 16.57
C ILE A 204 1.27 -17.78 16.58
N GLU A 205 0.17 -17.26 17.12
CA GLU A 205 -1.08 -18.02 17.32
C GLU A 205 -2.23 -17.55 16.42
N SER A 206 -2.09 -16.42 15.71
CA SER A 206 -3.13 -15.91 14.82
C SER A 206 -2.55 -15.01 13.72
N LEU A 207 -3.21 -14.97 12.55
CA LEU A 207 -2.98 -13.95 11.51
C LEU A 207 -4.04 -12.82 11.54
N GLY A 208 -4.97 -12.86 12.49
CA GLY A 208 -5.99 -11.83 12.69
C GLY A 208 -7.41 -12.36 12.71
N ASP A 209 -8.37 -11.47 12.45
CA ASP A 209 -9.80 -11.74 12.54
C ASP A 209 -10.56 -11.13 11.36
N VAL A 210 -11.74 -11.66 11.07
CA VAL A 210 -12.62 -11.18 10.01
C VAL A 210 -14.02 -10.95 10.56
N LEU A 211 -14.60 -9.81 10.23
CA LEU A 211 -15.92 -9.37 10.68
C LEU A 211 -16.79 -9.08 9.45
N VAL A 212 -18.02 -9.57 9.45
CA VAL A 212 -19.08 -9.06 8.57
C VAL A 212 -19.92 -8.12 9.41
N THR A 213 -20.04 -6.87 8.96
CA THR A 213 -20.74 -5.82 9.68
C THR A 213 -22.03 -5.47 8.97
N ARG A 214 -23.03 -5.03 9.74
CA ARG A 214 -24.29 -4.53 9.20
C ARG A 214 -24.67 -3.23 9.88
N GLN A 215 -24.69 -2.15 9.11
CA GLN A 215 -25.18 -0.84 9.53
C GLN A 215 -26.27 -0.45 8.53
N GLU A 216 -27.52 -0.38 9.03
CA GLU A 216 -28.71 -0.25 8.18
C GLU A 216 -28.81 -1.40 7.15
N ASN A 217 -28.91 -1.08 5.85
CA ASN A 217 -28.98 -2.05 4.76
C ASN A 217 -27.60 -2.36 4.15
N LEU A 218 -26.52 -1.80 4.69
CA LEU A 218 -25.17 -2.01 4.16
C LEU A 218 -24.50 -3.17 4.89
N GLN A 219 -24.06 -4.17 4.12
CA GLN A 219 -23.33 -5.34 4.60
C GLN A 219 -21.89 -5.26 4.10
N ARG A 220 -20.96 -5.10 5.03
CA ARG A 220 -19.54 -4.84 4.75
C ARG A 220 -18.66 -5.90 5.39
N LEU A 221 -17.42 -5.96 4.94
CA LEU A 221 -16.39 -6.80 5.52
C LEU A 221 -15.34 -5.93 6.20
N VAL A 222 -14.84 -6.35 7.35
CA VAL A 222 -13.67 -5.76 8.01
C VAL A 222 -12.66 -6.88 8.27
N VAL A 223 -11.44 -6.71 7.77
CA VAL A 223 -10.32 -7.62 8.04
C VAL A 223 -9.37 -6.95 9.02
N LEU A 224 -9.14 -7.59 10.16
CA LEU A 224 -8.18 -7.18 11.18
C LEU A 224 -6.92 -8.04 11.04
N GLY A 225 -5.74 -7.40 11.12
CA GLY A 225 -4.47 -8.11 11.18
C GLY A 225 -4.22 -8.82 12.52
N GLY A 226 -3.04 -9.43 12.63
CA GLY A 226 -2.50 -9.96 13.88
C GLY A 226 -2.23 -8.90 14.96
N HIS A 227 -1.59 -9.34 16.05
CA HIS A 227 -1.34 -8.53 17.24
C HIS A 227 0.06 -7.87 17.26
N GLY A 228 0.85 -8.08 16.20
CA GLY A 228 2.24 -7.64 16.10
C GLY A 228 3.21 -8.57 16.81
N ASP A 229 2.85 -9.84 16.93
CA ASP A 229 3.67 -10.88 17.52
C ASP A 229 4.75 -11.34 16.53
N ALA A 230 5.98 -11.47 17.04
CA ALA A 230 7.10 -12.06 16.34
C ALA A 230 7.92 -12.93 17.30
N GLY A 231 8.45 -14.04 16.80
CA GLY A 231 9.29 -14.91 17.61
C GLY A 231 10.09 -15.94 16.82
N SER A 232 11.11 -16.47 17.47
CA SER A 232 11.99 -17.52 16.95
C SER A 232 11.69 -18.87 17.58
N VAL A 233 11.78 -19.95 16.80
CA VAL A 233 11.76 -21.34 17.29
C VAL A 233 13.10 -21.74 17.92
N GLU A 234 14.15 -20.96 17.70
CA GLU A 234 15.48 -21.22 18.25
C GLU A 234 15.51 -20.95 19.76
N SER A 235 16.20 -21.82 20.50
CA SER A 235 16.30 -21.74 21.96
C SER A 235 17.71 -22.06 22.44
N GLY A 236 18.03 -21.66 23.68
CA GLY A 236 19.34 -21.88 24.29
C GLY A 236 20.10 -20.59 24.55
N ILE A 237 21.39 -20.71 24.86
CA ILE A 237 22.23 -19.56 25.24
C ILE A 237 22.37 -18.62 24.04
N GLY A 238 21.94 -17.37 24.21
CA GLY A 238 22.01 -16.33 23.18
C GLY A 238 20.83 -16.33 22.21
N GLN A 239 19.79 -17.13 22.43
CA GLN A 239 18.53 -17.11 21.67
C GLN A 239 17.37 -16.53 22.51
N PRO A 240 16.36 -15.91 21.87
CA PRO A 240 16.33 -15.54 20.45
C PRO A 240 17.32 -14.40 20.16
N HIS A 241 17.86 -14.35 18.94
CA HIS A 241 18.68 -13.24 18.46
C HIS A 241 18.32 -12.86 17.02
N ILE A 242 18.67 -11.64 16.65
CA ILE A 242 18.54 -11.07 15.31
C ILE A 242 19.95 -10.75 14.81
N THR A 243 20.29 -11.17 13.60
CA THR A 243 21.63 -10.96 13.02
C THR A 243 21.63 -9.92 11.93
N GLU A 244 20.49 -9.70 11.29
CA GLU A 244 20.32 -8.80 10.17
C GLU A 244 18.88 -8.29 10.09
N PHE A 245 18.68 -7.16 9.42
CA PHE A 245 17.37 -6.49 9.34
C PHE A 245 16.28 -7.34 8.64
N ALA A 246 16.64 -8.20 7.68
CA ALA A 246 15.66 -8.84 6.80
C ALA A 246 15.58 -10.36 6.86
N ASN A 247 16.68 -11.08 7.10
CA ASN A 247 16.74 -12.54 6.97
C ASN A 247 17.18 -13.20 8.29
N ASN A 248 16.23 -13.61 9.11
CA ASN A 248 16.55 -14.28 10.38
C ASN A 248 15.97 -15.69 10.37
N ASP A 249 16.84 -16.70 10.21
CA ASP A 249 16.43 -18.10 10.25
C ASP A 249 15.79 -18.45 11.61
N GLY A 250 14.77 -19.30 11.57
CA GLY A 250 13.96 -19.70 12.73
C GLY A 250 12.89 -18.68 13.16
N TRP A 251 12.85 -17.48 12.58
CA TRP A 251 11.87 -16.45 12.93
C TRP A 251 10.57 -16.52 12.13
N PHE A 252 9.50 -16.08 12.79
CA PHE A 252 8.15 -15.92 12.26
C PHE A 252 7.55 -14.61 12.78
N ASP A 253 6.62 -14.03 12.03
CA ASP A 253 5.78 -12.91 12.46
C ASP A 253 4.33 -13.11 11.99
N ASP A 254 3.42 -12.24 12.45
CA ASP A 254 1.99 -12.30 12.14
C ASP A 254 1.52 -11.33 11.06
N ILE A 255 2.46 -10.81 10.25
CA ILE A 255 2.14 -10.15 8.97
C ILE A 255 1.48 -11.16 8.04
N SER A 256 0.56 -10.72 7.20
CA SER A 256 -0.08 -11.59 6.21
C SER A 256 -0.67 -10.81 5.05
N ASP A 257 -1.03 -11.53 4.00
CA ASP A 257 -1.83 -11.00 2.91
C ASP A 257 -2.66 -12.10 2.26
N GLY A 258 -3.67 -11.71 1.49
CA GLY A 258 -4.40 -12.68 0.68
C GLY A 258 -5.68 -12.16 0.00
N PRO A 259 -6.35 -13.03 -0.78
CA PRO A 259 -7.53 -12.67 -1.53
C PRO A 259 -8.76 -12.43 -0.63
N VAL A 260 -9.60 -11.51 -1.08
CA VAL A 260 -10.94 -11.21 -0.55
C VAL A 260 -11.96 -11.43 -1.66
N GLY A 261 -12.89 -12.35 -1.45
CA GLY A 261 -13.98 -12.67 -2.36
C GLY A 261 -15.35 -12.34 -1.76
N ALA A 262 -16.35 -12.17 -2.62
CA ALA A 262 -17.74 -11.96 -2.20
C ALA A 262 -18.71 -12.64 -3.17
N THR A 263 -19.72 -13.29 -2.62
CA THR A 263 -20.81 -13.92 -3.36
C THR A 263 -22.15 -13.35 -2.91
N LEU A 264 -22.84 -12.68 -3.82
CA LEU A 264 -24.13 -12.05 -3.59
C LEU A 264 -25.25 -13.06 -3.83
N THR A 265 -26.18 -13.19 -2.89
CA THR A 265 -27.36 -14.06 -3.02
C THR A 265 -28.58 -13.20 -3.36
N PHE A 266 -29.21 -13.47 -4.51
CA PHE A 266 -30.44 -12.80 -4.92
C PHE A 266 -31.63 -13.73 -4.83
N LYS A 267 -32.73 -13.26 -4.22
CA LYS A 267 -34.05 -13.88 -4.36
C LYS A 267 -34.61 -13.55 -5.74
N VAL A 268 -34.94 -14.57 -6.52
CA VAL A 268 -35.40 -14.39 -7.91
C VAL A 268 -36.83 -13.86 -7.94
N LEU A 269 -37.06 -12.76 -8.68
CA LEU A 269 -38.38 -12.18 -8.93
C LEU A 269 -38.85 -12.46 -10.36
N LYS A 270 -37.94 -12.39 -11.35
CA LYS A 270 -38.19 -12.65 -12.77
C LYS A 270 -36.99 -13.28 -13.46
N VAL A 271 -37.26 -14.04 -14.51
CA VAL A 271 -36.27 -14.60 -15.44
C VAL A 271 -36.60 -14.12 -16.84
N ASP A 272 -35.69 -13.40 -17.47
CA ASP A 272 -35.86 -12.79 -18.81
C ASP A 272 -37.14 -11.95 -18.94
N GLY A 273 -37.51 -11.24 -17.86
CA GLY A 273 -38.70 -10.38 -17.80
C GLY A 273 -39.99 -11.11 -17.42
N GLU A 274 -40.00 -12.44 -17.41
CA GLU A 274 -41.16 -13.27 -17.09
C GLU A 274 -41.12 -13.78 -15.64
N PRO A 275 -42.28 -14.08 -15.02
CA PRO A 275 -42.32 -14.72 -13.71
C PRO A 275 -41.54 -16.06 -13.73
N PRO A 276 -40.81 -16.39 -12.64
CA PRO A 276 -40.12 -17.67 -12.55
C PRO A 276 -41.13 -18.82 -12.66
N ILE A 277 -40.81 -19.83 -13.47
CA ILE A 277 -41.62 -21.03 -13.59
C ILE A 277 -41.63 -21.73 -12.22
N ALA A 278 -42.84 -21.93 -11.66
CA ALA A 278 -43.01 -22.37 -10.28
C ALA A 278 -42.30 -23.72 -10.03
N LYS A 279 -41.24 -23.67 -9.20
CA LYS A 279 -40.28 -24.71 -8.74
C LYS A 279 -38.81 -24.49 -9.15
N ASP A 280 -38.50 -23.51 -9.99
CA ASP A 280 -37.11 -23.25 -10.41
C ASP A 280 -36.45 -22.12 -9.61
N ARG A 281 -35.29 -22.43 -9.00
CA ARG A 281 -34.27 -21.50 -8.47
C ARG A 281 -34.82 -20.29 -7.68
N PRO A 282 -35.27 -20.47 -6.42
CA PRO A 282 -35.72 -19.35 -5.58
C PRO A 282 -34.61 -18.32 -5.31
N PHE A 283 -33.35 -18.75 -5.42
CA PHE A 283 -32.18 -17.92 -5.27
C PHE A 283 -31.16 -18.18 -6.38
N ILE A 284 -30.38 -17.15 -6.70
CA ILE A 284 -29.15 -17.25 -7.49
C ILE A 284 -27.98 -16.68 -6.68
N LYS A 285 -26.77 -17.15 -6.98
CA LYS A 285 -25.51 -16.61 -6.45
C LYS A 285 -24.72 -15.96 -7.57
N VAL A 286 -24.19 -14.76 -7.32
CA VAL A 286 -23.41 -13.97 -8.27
C VAL A 286 -22.11 -13.56 -7.57
N ALA A 287 -20.97 -13.93 -8.14
CA ALA A 287 -19.68 -13.52 -7.60
C ALA A 287 -19.39 -12.05 -7.96
N ALA A 288 -18.83 -11.31 -7.00
CA ALA A 288 -18.20 -10.03 -7.30
C ALA A 288 -16.76 -10.23 -7.79
N GLU A 289 -16.25 -9.28 -8.56
CA GLU A 289 -14.81 -9.17 -8.81
C GLU A 289 -14.08 -8.95 -7.48
N GLY A 290 -13.13 -9.83 -7.18
CA GLY A 290 -12.43 -9.88 -5.90
C GLY A 290 -11.48 -8.71 -5.63
N ALA A 291 -11.01 -8.66 -4.40
CA ALA A 291 -10.00 -7.73 -3.91
C ALA A 291 -8.85 -8.51 -3.23
N TRP A 292 -7.89 -7.78 -2.68
CA TRP A 292 -6.81 -8.30 -1.86
C TRP A 292 -6.73 -7.53 -0.54
N VAL A 293 -6.17 -8.13 0.50
CA VAL A 293 -5.84 -7.44 1.74
C VAL A 293 -4.36 -7.60 2.05
N LEU A 294 -3.71 -6.51 2.45
CA LEU A 294 -2.36 -6.45 3.00
C LEU A 294 -2.46 -6.16 4.50
N VAL A 295 -1.75 -6.91 5.34
CA VAL A 295 -1.57 -6.57 6.74
C VAL A 295 -0.17 -5.99 6.92
N GLY A 296 -0.11 -4.69 7.24
CA GLY A 296 1.13 -3.98 7.53
C GLY A 296 1.33 -3.73 9.02
N TYR A 297 2.52 -3.26 9.40
CA TYR A 297 2.76 -2.74 10.74
C TYR A 297 1.99 -1.42 11.00
N PRO A 298 1.91 -0.94 12.26
CA PRO A 298 1.17 0.28 12.58
C PRO A 298 1.69 1.51 11.83
N ARG A 299 0.77 2.41 11.45
CA ARG A 299 1.13 3.70 10.86
C ARG A 299 1.31 4.73 11.97
N PHE A 300 2.55 4.99 12.34
CA PHE A 300 2.85 5.92 13.44
C PHE A 300 2.68 7.40 13.07
N ALA A 301 2.62 7.75 11.79
CA ALA A 301 2.31 9.11 11.31
C ALA A 301 1.24 9.07 10.21
N PRO A 302 -0.05 8.85 10.55
CA PRO A 302 -1.11 8.63 9.56
C PRO A 302 -1.40 9.84 8.66
N GLN A 303 -1.19 11.06 9.17
CA GLN A 303 -1.51 12.30 8.46
C GLN A 303 -0.34 12.87 7.63
N ILE A 304 0.85 12.25 7.70
CA ILE A 304 2.04 12.68 6.95
C ILE A 304 2.27 11.64 5.85
N SER A 305 2.21 12.05 4.59
CA SER A 305 2.30 11.12 3.45
C SER A 305 3.76 10.79 3.08
N ASP A 306 3.94 9.65 2.44
CA ASP A 306 5.24 9.26 1.87
C ASP A 306 5.53 10.02 0.59
N MET A 307 6.82 10.16 0.26
CA MET A 307 7.22 10.84 -0.97
C MET A 307 6.68 10.13 -2.21
N VAL A 308 6.71 8.80 -2.21
CA VAL A 308 6.04 7.93 -3.18
C VAL A 308 5.14 6.99 -2.39
N THR A 309 3.83 7.08 -2.62
CA THR A 309 2.81 6.26 -1.97
C THR A 309 2.54 4.98 -2.77
N LEU A 310 1.89 3.99 -2.14
CA LEU A 310 1.49 2.77 -2.82
C LEU A 310 0.51 3.05 -3.98
N ASP A 311 -0.34 4.08 -3.87
CA ASP A 311 -1.13 4.60 -4.99
C ASP A 311 -0.23 5.05 -6.14
N ASP A 312 0.80 5.87 -5.89
CA ASP A 312 1.68 6.37 -6.94
C ASP A 312 2.40 5.23 -7.69
N ALA A 313 2.84 4.19 -6.97
CA ALA A 313 3.51 3.03 -7.55
C ALA A 313 2.56 2.18 -8.41
N ILE A 314 1.35 1.89 -7.90
CA ILE A 314 0.35 1.08 -8.62
C ILE A 314 -0.27 1.86 -9.77
N TYR A 315 -0.53 3.16 -9.59
CA TYR A 315 -1.04 4.04 -10.63
C TYR A 315 -0.07 4.12 -11.80
N ASP A 316 1.24 4.22 -11.55
CA ASP A 316 2.24 4.19 -12.60
C ASP A 316 2.22 2.86 -13.39
N VAL A 317 2.08 1.72 -12.71
CA VAL A 317 1.90 0.41 -13.37
C VAL A 317 0.60 0.40 -14.20
N ALA A 318 -0.51 0.86 -13.64
CA ALA A 318 -1.82 0.87 -14.28
C ALA A 318 -1.83 1.75 -15.54
N VAL A 319 -1.28 2.95 -15.46
CA VAL A 319 -1.18 3.90 -16.58
C VAL A 319 -0.31 3.34 -17.70
N ARG A 320 0.87 2.81 -17.37
CA ARG A 320 1.84 2.36 -18.40
C ARG A 320 1.53 0.97 -18.97
N ASN A 321 0.82 0.12 -18.24
CA ASN A 321 0.65 -1.29 -18.61
C ASN A 321 -0.80 -1.74 -18.80
N TYR A 322 -1.80 -0.94 -18.42
CA TYR A 322 -3.21 -1.36 -18.40
C TYR A 322 -4.17 -0.35 -19.04
N ALA A 323 -3.66 0.59 -19.84
CA ALA A 323 -4.46 1.63 -20.51
C ALA A 323 -5.42 2.37 -19.55
N TYR A 324 -5.01 2.55 -18.29
CA TYR A 324 -5.88 3.01 -17.22
C TYR A 324 -6.31 4.47 -17.37
N ALA A 325 -5.40 5.31 -17.86
CA ALA A 325 -5.64 6.73 -18.16
C ALA A 325 -5.09 7.05 -19.57
N PRO A 326 -5.81 6.69 -20.64
CA PRO A 326 -5.38 6.90 -22.02
C PRO A 326 -5.05 8.34 -22.35
N GLU A 327 -5.66 9.29 -21.65
CA GLU A 327 -5.40 10.72 -21.80
C GLU A 327 -3.99 11.12 -21.34
N ILE A 328 -3.36 10.33 -20.45
CA ILE A 328 -1.99 10.51 -19.95
C ILE A 328 -1.00 9.64 -20.73
N TYR A 329 -1.32 8.36 -20.94
CA TYR A 329 -0.45 7.39 -21.60
C TYR A 329 -1.25 6.45 -22.49
N GLY A 330 -0.90 6.40 -23.77
CA GLY A 330 -1.64 5.60 -24.74
C GLY A 330 -1.14 5.75 -26.17
N VAL A 331 -1.96 5.30 -27.10
CA VAL A 331 -1.79 5.48 -28.53
C VAL A 331 -2.66 6.65 -28.99
N PRO A 332 -2.13 7.60 -29.78
CA PRO A 332 -2.92 8.67 -30.39
C PRO A 332 -4.17 8.11 -31.09
N PRO A 333 -5.36 8.73 -30.95
CA PRO A 333 -5.61 10.07 -30.38
C PRO A 333 -5.83 10.11 -28.85
N PHE A 334 -5.28 9.16 -28.06
CA PHE A 334 -5.33 9.19 -26.58
C PHE A 334 -6.76 9.18 -26.00
N THR A 335 -7.69 8.58 -26.73
CA THR A 335 -9.08 8.39 -26.27
C THR A 335 -9.26 7.01 -25.67
N HIS A 336 -10.28 6.84 -24.82
CA HIS A 336 -10.67 5.49 -24.37
C HIS A 336 -10.95 4.56 -25.55
N ALA A 337 -11.67 5.00 -26.59
CA ALA A 337 -12.00 4.16 -27.74
C ALA A 337 -10.77 3.64 -28.51
N SER A 338 -9.68 4.41 -28.56
CA SER A 338 -8.43 4.01 -29.22
C SER A 338 -7.47 3.23 -28.31
N ASN A 339 -7.83 3.06 -27.03
CA ASN A 339 -6.96 2.50 -25.98
C ASN A 339 -7.74 1.52 -25.08
N ASP A 340 -8.53 0.65 -25.69
CA ASP A 340 -9.40 -0.29 -24.99
C ASP A 340 -9.09 -1.74 -25.41
N PRO A 341 -7.88 -2.25 -25.11
CA PRO A 341 -7.50 -3.62 -25.44
C PRO A 341 -8.39 -4.63 -24.70
N LYS A 342 -8.98 -5.56 -25.44
CA LYS A 342 -9.92 -6.58 -24.93
C LYS A 342 -9.28 -7.93 -24.69
N THR A 343 -8.13 -8.20 -25.30
CA THR A 343 -7.40 -9.46 -25.15
C THR A 343 -5.96 -9.24 -24.66
N PRO A 344 -5.31 -10.26 -24.08
CA PRO A 344 -3.90 -10.19 -23.74
C PRO A 344 -2.99 -9.83 -24.93
N GLU A 345 -3.31 -10.29 -26.13
CA GLU A 345 -2.58 -9.99 -27.37
C GLU A 345 -2.74 -8.52 -27.76
N GLU A 346 -3.97 -8.00 -27.72
CA GLU A 346 -4.23 -6.58 -27.98
C GLU A 346 -3.53 -5.70 -26.95
N LEU A 347 -3.52 -6.10 -25.68
CA LEU A 347 -2.81 -5.39 -24.62
C LEU A 347 -1.29 -5.40 -24.85
N ALA A 348 -0.73 -6.52 -25.30
CA ALA A 348 0.68 -6.62 -25.64
C ALA A 348 1.07 -5.72 -26.82
N VAL A 349 0.21 -5.62 -27.85
CA VAL A 349 0.40 -4.69 -28.97
C VAL A 349 0.31 -3.24 -28.49
N TRP A 350 -0.69 -2.91 -27.68
CA TRP A 350 -0.86 -1.58 -27.11
C TRP A 350 0.37 -1.14 -26.30
N ARG A 351 0.91 -2.01 -25.44
CA ARG A 351 2.12 -1.74 -24.63
C ARG A 351 3.35 -1.38 -25.47
N GLN A 352 3.46 -1.91 -26.69
CA GLN A 352 4.58 -1.61 -27.59
C GLN A 352 4.43 -0.26 -28.32
N GLN A 353 3.21 0.25 -28.44
CA GLN A 353 2.89 1.45 -29.21
C GLN A 353 2.62 2.66 -28.31
N ALA A 354 2.16 2.43 -27.09
CA ALA A 354 1.74 3.48 -26.18
C ALA A 354 2.92 4.31 -25.67
N SER A 355 2.66 5.60 -25.45
CA SER A 355 3.60 6.58 -24.93
C SER A 355 2.88 7.66 -24.14
N TYR A 356 3.62 8.48 -23.37
CA TYR A 356 3.04 9.63 -22.69
C TYR A 356 2.48 10.64 -23.71
N ASN A 357 1.28 11.16 -23.44
CA ASN A 357 0.62 12.17 -24.25
C ASN A 357 1.29 13.55 -24.02
N PRO A 358 2.07 14.09 -24.97
CA PRO A 358 2.77 15.37 -24.77
C PRO A 358 1.83 16.58 -24.65
N ASP A 359 0.55 16.40 -24.98
CA ASP A 359 -0.49 17.43 -24.96
C ASP A 359 -1.42 17.30 -23.74
N TYR A 360 -1.12 16.42 -22.77
CA TYR A 360 -1.88 16.31 -21.54
C TYR A 360 -1.59 17.50 -20.60
N PHE A 361 -2.65 18.12 -20.06
CA PHE A 361 -2.54 19.20 -19.07
C PHE A 361 -2.93 18.63 -17.70
N PRO A 362 -1.96 18.36 -16.80
CA PRO A 362 -2.27 18.01 -15.42
C PRO A 362 -3.10 19.07 -14.69
N HIS A 363 -3.91 18.58 -13.77
CA HIS A 363 -4.69 19.36 -12.81
C HIS A 363 -3.80 19.69 -11.61
N PHE A 364 -3.57 20.96 -11.32
CA PHE A 364 -2.60 21.41 -10.34
C PHE A 364 -2.94 20.93 -8.93
N CYS A 365 -4.17 21.17 -8.48
CA CYS A 365 -4.58 20.83 -7.12
C CYS A 365 -4.73 19.31 -6.93
N GLU A 366 -5.17 18.58 -7.95
CA GLU A 366 -5.36 17.12 -7.87
C GLU A 366 -4.06 16.32 -8.12
N GLN A 367 -3.21 16.75 -9.05
CA GLN A 367 -2.12 15.91 -9.58
C GLN A 367 -0.70 16.45 -9.33
N ILE A 368 -0.54 17.75 -9.03
CA ILE A 368 0.77 18.38 -8.85
C ILE A 368 1.02 18.74 -7.39
N TRP A 369 0.11 19.51 -6.79
CA TRP A 369 0.24 20.02 -5.43
C TRP A 369 0.38 18.90 -4.39
N PRO A 370 -0.33 17.76 -4.47
CA PRO A 370 -0.13 16.64 -3.56
C PRO A 370 1.29 16.08 -3.59
N ILE A 371 2.04 16.24 -4.69
CA ILE A 371 3.44 15.82 -4.77
C ILE A 371 4.35 16.88 -4.15
N LEU A 372 4.15 18.15 -4.51
CA LEU A 372 5.04 19.25 -4.09
C LEU A 372 4.96 19.58 -2.61
N GLN A 373 3.85 19.28 -1.93
CA GLN A 373 3.70 19.58 -0.50
C GLN A 373 4.31 18.50 0.42
N ARG A 374 4.48 17.26 -0.05
CA ARG A 374 5.00 16.14 0.77
C ARG A 374 6.37 16.45 1.40
N PRO A 375 7.37 17.02 0.68
CA PRO A 375 8.66 17.35 1.28
C PRO A 375 8.57 18.32 2.45
N ASN A 376 7.64 19.28 2.41
CA ASN A 376 7.41 20.22 3.50
C ASN A 376 6.91 19.50 4.76
N GLN A 377 6.07 18.47 4.61
CA GLN A 377 5.55 17.68 5.74
C GLN A 377 6.62 16.80 6.40
N LEU A 378 7.66 16.39 5.66
CA LEU A 378 8.74 15.57 6.20
C LEU A 378 9.48 16.27 7.34
N GLN A 379 9.41 17.61 7.47
CA GLN A 379 10.04 18.34 8.57
C GLN A 379 9.54 17.93 9.97
N TYR A 380 8.35 17.31 10.04
CA TYR A 380 7.75 16.86 11.30
C TYR A 380 8.22 15.47 11.75
N VAL A 381 8.92 14.75 10.86
CA VAL A 381 9.41 13.38 11.09
C VAL A 381 10.89 13.21 10.77
N MET A 382 11.56 14.26 10.30
CA MET A 382 13.02 14.30 10.15
C MET A 382 13.55 15.73 10.26
N SER A 383 14.84 15.87 10.58
CA SER A 383 15.50 17.17 10.66
C SER A 383 16.14 17.60 9.34
N PHE A 384 15.99 18.88 8.98
CA PHE A 384 16.70 19.52 7.87
C PHE A 384 17.83 20.41 8.39
N SER A 385 19.00 20.35 7.75
CA SER A 385 20.11 21.28 8.06
C SER A 385 20.08 22.47 7.09
N GLY A 386 20.22 23.69 7.61
CA GLY A 386 20.36 24.91 6.79
C GLY A 386 19.08 25.67 6.43
N GLY A 387 17.95 25.38 7.10
CA GLY A 387 16.65 26.02 6.86
C GLY A 387 15.65 25.06 6.19
N ASP A 388 14.47 25.56 5.83
CA ASP A 388 13.45 24.79 5.11
C ASP A 388 13.46 25.14 3.61
N PRO A 389 14.18 24.36 2.77
CA PRO A 389 14.18 24.57 1.33
C PRO A 389 12.85 24.20 0.67
N HIS A 390 11.92 23.59 1.40
CA HIS A 390 10.62 23.09 0.94
C HIS A 390 9.46 23.96 1.40
N ASN A 391 9.74 25.11 2.01
CA ASN A 391 8.74 26.01 2.56
C ASN A 391 7.64 26.35 1.53
N THR A 392 6.41 26.03 1.90
CA THR A 392 5.18 26.27 1.13
C THR A 392 4.46 27.58 1.47
N ASP A 393 4.94 28.33 2.46
CA ASP A 393 4.41 29.65 2.84
C ASP A 393 4.52 30.66 1.70
N PRO A 394 3.72 31.75 1.73
CA PRO A 394 3.82 32.83 0.76
C PRO A 394 5.25 33.38 0.62
N GLY A 395 5.80 33.32 -0.59
CA GLY A 395 7.17 33.72 -0.89
C GLY A 395 8.24 32.64 -0.64
N GLY A 396 7.85 31.44 -0.22
CA GLY A 396 8.71 30.26 -0.10
C GLY A 396 9.11 29.64 -1.45
N ASN A 397 10.04 28.69 -1.41
CA ASN A 397 10.53 28.03 -2.63
C ASN A 397 9.45 27.14 -3.30
N LEU A 398 8.52 26.59 -2.50
CA LEU A 398 7.39 25.76 -2.93
C LEU A 398 6.04 26.42 -2.64
N ASP A 399 5.95 27.76 -2.71
CA ASP A 399 4.71 28.51 -2.53
C ASP A 399 3.61 28.04 -3.51
N LYS A 400 2.51 27.49 -2.96
CA LYS A 400 1.35 26.99 -3.73
C LYS A 400 0.80 28.04 -4.68
N ASN A 401 0.65 29.28 -4.21
CA ASN A 401 0.02 30.36 -4.97
C ASN A 401 0.88 30.78 -6.14
N ALA A 402 2.20 30.77 -5.99
CA ALA A 402 3.15 31.07 -7.06
C ALA A 402 3.24 29.93 -8.08
N LEU A 403 3.45 28.71 -7.59
CA LEU A 403 3.65 27.51 -8.41
C LEU A 403 2.37 27.05 -9.13
N GLY A 404 1.21 27.45 -8.62
CA GLY A 404 -0.10 27.19 -9.21
C GLY A 404 -0.54 28.18 -10.29
N GLN A 405 0.25 29.21 -10.65
CA GLN A 405 -0.14 30.15 -11.71
C GLN A 405 0.25 29.61 -13.10
N PRO A 406 -0.72 29.21 -13.96
CA PRO A 406 -0.40 28.83 -15.34
C PRO A 406 0.03 30.06 -16.16
N PRO A 407 0.72 29.87 -17.30
CA PRO A 407 1.01 30.95 -18.23
C PRO A 407 -0.28 31.65 -18.72
N GLN A 408 -0.32 32.98 -18.65
CA GLN A 408 -1.47 33.78 -19.07
C GLN A 408 -1.05 34.89 -20.05
N ALA A 409 -1.77 35.01 -21.16
CA ALA A 409 -1.54 36.02 -22.20
C ALA A 409 -0.07 36.11 -22.68
N GLY A 410 0.59 34.94 -22.80
CA GLY A 410 2.00 34.85 -23.23
C GLY A 410 3.02 35.25 -22.16
N ARG A 411 2.60 35.44 -20.91
CA ARG A 411 3.48 35.70 -19.76
C ARG A 411 3.45 34.52 -18.81
N ASP A 412 4.63 34.15 -18.33
CA ASP A 412 4.80 33.10 -17.34
C ASP A 412 5.73 33.60 -16.22
N PRO A 413 5.21 34.34 -15.23
CA PRO A 413 6.02 34.95 -14.19
C PRO A 413 6.73 33.94 -13.28
N TYR A 414 6.23 32.70 -13.20
CA TYR A 414 6.75 31.65 -12.31
C TYR A 414 7.37 30.46 -13.07
N GLY A 415 7.42 30.49 -14.41
CA GLY A 415 8.02 29.44 -15.22
C GLY A 415 9.46 29.11 -14.83
N SER A 416 10.30 30.13 -14.61
CA SER A 416 11.67 29.93 -14.14
C SER A 416 11.75 29.22 -12.79
N GLN A 417 10.80 29.47 -11.87
CA GLN A 417 10.75 28.80 -10.58
C GLN A 417 10.32 27.34 -10.73
N ARG A 418 9.31 27.07 -11.57
CA ARG A 418 8.89 25.68 -11.83
C ARG A 418 9.98 24.86 -12.52
N LEU A 419 10.66 25.43 -13.52
CA LEU A 419 11.80 24.80 -14.18
C LEU A 419 12.97 24.56 -13.22
N ALA A 420 13.20 25.45 -12.26
CA ALA A 420 14.21 25.24 -11.22
C ALA A 420 13.87 24.06 -10.31
N VAL A 421 12.60 23.93 -9.89
CA VAL A 421 12.12 22.77 -9.11
C VAL A 421 12.26 21.48 -9.91
N GLU A 422 11.81 21.46 -11.18
CA GLU A 422 11.89 20.29 -12.06
C GLU A 422 13.34 19.87 -12.32
N GLY A 423 14.24 20.84 -12.49
CA GLY A 423 15.65 20.62 -12.76
C GLY A 423 16.42 19.97 -11.61
N LEU A 424 15.89 20.04 -10.38
CA LEU A 424 16.42 19.34 -9.21
C LEU A 424 15.99 17.87 -9.15
N LEU A 425 14.93 17.49 -9.85
CA LEU A 425 14.38 16.13 -9.76
C LEU A 425 15.29 15.13 -10.46
N ARG A 426 15.52 14.02 -9.78
CA ARG A 426 16.21 12.86 -10.32
C ARG A 426 15.43 12.28 -11.50
N LYS A 427 16.05 12.30 -12.68
CA LYS A 427 15.48 11.74 -13.91
C LYS A 427 15.74 10.23 -13.99
N LYS A 428 15.05 9.55 -14.90
CA LYS A 428 15.26 8.13 -15.21
C LYS A 428 16.74 7.85 -15.52
N GLY A 429 17.32 6.83 -14.89
CA GLY A 429 18.75 6.52 -14.98
C GLY A 429 19.64 7.37 -14.07
N GLY A 430 19.05 8.26 -13.26
CA GLY A 430 19.73 9.12 -12.29
C GLY A 430 19.70 8.59 -10.86
N GLU A 431 19.20 7.37 -10.60
CA GLU A 431 19.05 6.69 -9.30
C GLU A 431 20.33 6.72 -8.44
N ASN A 432 21.49 6.82 -9.10
CA ASN A 432 22.80 6.84 -8.46
C ASN A 432 23.45 8.23 -8.34
N ARG A 433 22.80 9.27 -8.89
CA ARG A 433 23.31 10.65 -8.90
C ARG A 433 22.95 11.38 -7.60
N TYR A 434 23.99 11.78 -6.87
CA TYR A 434 23.85 12.63 -5.69
C TYR A 434 23.62 14.11 -6.07
N THR A 435 24.28 14.59 -7.13
CA THR A 435 24.13 15.97 -7.61
C THR A 435 23.76 16.05 -9.09
N ILE A 436 23.08 17.12 -9.46
CA ILE A 436 22.72 17.46 -10.84
C ILE A 436 23.41 18.78 -11.23
N ASP A 437 23.82 18.87 -12.49
CA ASP A 437 24.29 20.12 -13.09
C ASP A 437 23.08 20.89 -13.63
N THR A 438 22.82 22.06 -13.05
CA THR A 438 21.69 22.92 -13.43
C THR A 438 22.10 24.00 -14.45
N GLY A 439 23.35 23.99 -14.95
CA GLY A 439 23.84 24.98 -15.91
C GLY A 439 23.97 26.41 -15.34
N SER A 440 23.72 26.61 -14.04
CA SER A 440 23.90 27.89 -13.35
C SER A 440 25.37 28.13 -12.96
N GLN A 441 25.76 29.38 -12.69
CA GLN A 441 27.13 29.71 -12.23
C GLN A 441 27.48 29.08 -10.85
N VAL A 442 26.50 28.54 -10.13
CA VAL A 442 26.67 27.82 -8.87
C VAL A 442 26.88 26.33 -9.17
N LYS A 443 28.00 25.78 -8.69
CA LYS A 443 28.38 24.36 -8.81
C LYS A 443 27.22 23.43 -8.37
N ARG A 444 27.02 22.34 -9.13
CA ARG A 444 26.30 21.08 -8.80
C ARG A 444 25.38 21.13 -7.57
N GLN A 445 24.07 21.06 -7.77
CA GLN A 445 23.05 21.03 -6.70
C GLN A 445 22.68 19.59 -6.32
N ILE A 446 22.20 19.39 -5.08
CA ILE A 446 21.75 18.07 -4.61
C ILE A 446 20.48 17.67 -5.36
N ALA A 447 20.45 16.43 -5.85
CA ALA A 447 19.31 15.87 -6.58
C ALA A 447 18.20 15.39 -5.65
N MET A 448 16.95 15.67 -6.01
CA MET A 448 15.76 15.37 -5.22
C MET A 448 14.94 14.19 -5.78
N PRO A 449 14.21 13.44 -4.93
CA PRO A 449 14.22 13.51 -3.46
C PRO A 449 15.54 13.03 -2.86
N LEU A 450 15.99 13.63 -1.75
CA LEU A 450 17.14 13.14 -0.99
C LEU A 450 16.68 12.09 0.05
N LEU A 451 16.27 10.93 -0.46
CA LEU A 451 15.91 9.74 0.31
C LEU A 451 16.63 8.51 -0.27
N CYS A 452 16.76 7.44 0.49
CA CYS A 452 17.38 6.19 0.03
C CYS A 452 16.62 5.59 -1.16
N GLY A 453 17.37 5.00 -2.10
CA GLY A 453 16.84 4.27 -3.25
C GLY A 453 16.63 2.78 -2.96
N ASP A 454 16.36 1.98 -3.98
CA ASP A 454 16.03 0.56 -3.81
C ASP A 454 17.27 -0.32 -3.50
N ASN A 455 18.49 0.19 -3.69
CA ASN A 455 19.74 -0.49 -3.31
C ASN A 455 20.90 0.50 -3.05
N PRO A 456 20.94 1.11 -1.85
CA PRO A 456 22.09 1.87 -1.37
C PRO A 456 23.13 0.99 -0.65
N LEU A 457 22.93 -0.33 -0.56
CA LEU A 457 23.68 -1.23 0.32
C LEU A 457 24.81 -1.98 -0.40
N THR A 458 24.60 -2.37 -1.66
CA THR A 458 25.51 -3.26 -2.39
C THR A 458 25.84 -2.75 -3.79
N ASN A 459 26.96 -3.20 -4.37
CA ASN A 459 27.36 -2.80 -5.74
C ASN A 459 26.61 -3.57 -6.84
N VAL A 460 25.68 -4.47 -6.48
CA VAL A 460 24.96 -5.31 -7.44
C VAL A 460 23.66 -4.61 -7.83
N VAL A 461 23.65 -3.96 -9.01
CA VAL A 461 22.52 -3.11 -9.45
C VAL A 461 22.24 -2.01 -8.42
N ALA A 462 23.20 -1.10 -8.26
CA ALA A 462 23.07 0.01 -7.32
C ALA A 462 21.89 0.92 -7.71
N SER A 463 21.11 1.32 -6.71
CA SER A 463 20.04 2.31 -6.78
C SER A 463 20.09 3.13 -5.48
N LYS A 464 20.96 4.14 -5.46
CA LYS A 464 21.36 4.81 -4.22
C LYS A 464 20.28 5.69 -3.62
N PHE A 465 19.52 6.37 -4.48
CA PHE A 465 18.59 7.40 -4.06
C PHE A 465 17.21 7.20 -4.68
N LEU A 466 16.18 7.58 -3.93
CA LEU A 466 14.80 7.51 -4.37
C LEU A 466 14.59 8.32 -5.65
N ARG A 467 13.76 7.80 -6.55
CA ARG A 467 13.26 8.55 -7.71
C ARG A 467 11.74 8.50 -7.69
N LEU A 468 11.10 9.61 -8.06
CA LEU A 468 9.66 9.62 -8.32
C LEU A 468 9.33 8.67 -9.50
N THR A 469 8.11 8.15 -9.55
CA THR A 469 7.68 7.25 -10.63
C THR A 469 7.71 7.96 -11.99
N ASP A 470 7.74 7.18 -13.08
CA ASP A 470 7.79 7.75 -14.44
C ASP A 470 6.56 8.65 -14.69
N THR A 471 5.39 8.26 -14.19
CA THR A 471 4.16 9.05 -14.32
C THR A 471 4.19 10.33 -13.48
N MET A 472 4.69 10.30 -12.24
CA MET A 472 4.88 11.53 -11.45
C MET A 472 5.85 12.51 -12.12
N LEU A 473 6.97 12.01 -12.66
CA LEU A 473 7.93 12.85 -13.38
C LEU A 473 7.34 13.46 -14.65
N PHE A 474 6.53 12.70 -15.40
CA PHE A 474 5.82 13.22 -16.56
C PHE A 474 4.87 14.37 -16.19
N LEU A 475 4.05 14.21 -15.15
CA LEU A 475 3.12 15.24 -14.70
C LEU A 475 3.86 16.51 -14.24
N LEU A 476 4.92 16.36 -13.46
CA LEU A 476 5.76 17.48 -13.01
C LEU A 476 6.48 18.15 -14.18
N HIS A 477 6.88 17.41 -15.21
CA HIS A 477 7.46 18.00 -16.41
C HIS A 477 6.46 18.87 -17.17
N GLN A 478 5.23 18.39 -17.39
CA GLN A 478 4.17 19.18 -18.03
C GLN A 478 3.85 20.45 -17.23
N TRP A 479 3.73 20.35 -15.90
CA TRP A 479 3.56 21.49 -15.01
C TRP A 479 4.71 22.51 -15.12
N ALA A 480 5.96 22.03 -15.15
CA ALA A 480 7.13 22.89 -15.24
C ALA A 480 7.17 23.68 -16.55
N GLU A 481 6.80 23.04 -17.66
CA GLU A 481 6.65 23.65 -18.98
C GLU A 481 5.43 24.59 -19.09
N GLY A 482 4.66 24.76 -18.00
CA GLY A 482 3.46 25.60 -17.99
C GLY A 482 2.23 24.97 -18.66
N LYS A 483 2.26 23.66 -18.94
CA LYS A 483 1.13 22.91 -19.48
C LYS A 483 0.32 22.30 -18.35
N PHE A 484 -0.46 23.09 -17.64
CA PHE A 484 -1.33 22.61 -16.58
C PHE A 484 -2.55 23.51 -16.41
N VAL A 485 -3.56 23.01 -15.73
CA VAL A 485 -4.75 23.76 -15.32
C VAL A 485 -4.70 23.94 -13.80
N ASN A 486 -5.01 25.13 -13.31
CA ASN A 486 -5.31 25.33 -11.90
C ASN A 486 -6.81 25.47 -11.70
N GLU A 487 -7.39 24.45 -11.09
CA GLU A 487 -8.82 24.26 -10.81
C GLU A 487 -9.41 25.36 -9.92
N GLU A 488 -8.60 25.90 -9.00
CA GLU A 488 -9.02 27.00 -8.12
C GLU A 488 -9.13 28.32 -8.87
N LEU A 489 -8.32 28.52 -9.92
CA LEU A 489 -8.33 29.72 -10.76
C LEU A 489 -9.26 29.58 -11.97
N GLU A 490 -9.46 28.35 -12.44
CA GLU A 490 -10.26 28.00 -13.61
C GLU A 490 -11.31 26.92 -13.27
N PRO A 491 -12.33 27.22 -12.42
CA PRO A 491 -13.28 26.21 -11.95
C PRO A 491 -14.08 25.50 -13.06
N ALA A 492 -14.17 26.13 -14.23
CA ALA A 492 -14.83 25.54 -15.40
C ALA A 492 -14.06 24.36 -16.01
N LEU A 493 -12.79 24.19 -15.64
CA LEU A 493 -11.91 23.11 -16.11
C LEU A 493 -11.68 22.02 -15.05
N CYS A 494 -12.36 22.10 -13.91
CA CYS A 494 -12.37 21.04 -12.91
C CYS A 494 -12.84 19.72 -13.50
N ARG A 495 -12.12 18.63 -13.22
CA ARG A 495 -12.61 17.29 -13.52
C ARG A 495 -13.77 16.95 -12.60
N PRO A 496 -14.72 16.11 -13.04
CA PRO A 496 -15.63 15.49 -12.11
C PRO A 496 -14.81 14.65 -11.10
N PRO A 497 -15.25 14.56 -9.83
CA PRO A 497 -14.64 13.68 -8.86
C PRO A 497 -14.50 12.25 -9.40
N LEU A 498 -13.48 11.54 -8.94
CA LEU A 498 -13.34 10.13 -9.28
C LEU A 498 -14.58 9.35 -8.80
N PRO A 499 -15.11 8.42 -9.60
CA PRO A 499 -16.18 7.53 -9.16
C PRO A 499 -15.80 6.77 -7.89
N LEU A 500 -16.76 6.51 -7.02
CA LEU A 500 -16.57 5.98 -5.65
C LEU A 500 -15.55 4.81 -5.57
N GLY A 501 -15.63 3.85 -6.49
CA GLY A 501 -14.71 2.72 -6.50
C GLY A 501 -13.25 3.14 -6.71
N LYS A 502 -13.00 4.02 -7.68
CA LYS A 502 -11.65 4.53 -7.96
C LYS A 502 -11.15 5.45 -6.85
N SER A 503 -12.02 6.30 -6.29
CA SER A 503 -11.62 7.19 -5.20
C SER A 503 -11.24 6.42 -3.94
N LEU A 504 -12.00 5.37 -3.59
CA LEU A 504 -11.68 4.48 -2.46
C LEU A 504 -10.36 3.71 -2.68
N ASP A 505 -10.17 3.13 -3.88
CA ASP A 505 -8.95 2.38 -4.20
C ASP A 505 -7.71 3.25 -4.00
N ARG A 506 -7.71 4.45 -4.60
CA ARG A 506 -6.58 5.38 -4.54
C ARG A 506 -6.41 6.00 -3.14
N GLY A 507 -7.51 6.33 -2.48
CA GLY A 507 -7.51 6.91 -1.15
C GLY A 507 -6.87 5.98 -0.11
N VAL A 508 -7.27 4.70 -0.07
CA VAL A 508 -6.66 3.69 0.80
C VAL A 508 -5.17 3.49 0.48
N LEU A 509 -4.83 3.35 -0.80
CA LEU A 509 -3.45 3.09 -1.23
C LEU A 509 -2.50 4.28 -1.03
N SER A 510 -3.03 5.50 -0.94
CA SER A 510 -2.23 6.69 -0.65
C SER A 510 -1.62 6.70 0.77
N ASN A 511 -2.07 5.79 1.64
CA ASN A 511 -1.62 5.62 3.02
C ASN A 511 -0.58 4.50 3.21
N GLY A 512 -0.09 3.87 2.13
CA GLY A 512 0.97 2.85 2.16
C GLY A 512 2.25 3.30 1.42
N LEU A 513 3.37 2.61 1.66
CA LEU A 513 4.66 2.97 1.05
C LEU A 513 4.74 2.53 -0.42
N GLY A 514 5.09 3.45 -1.33
CA GLY A 514 5.33 3.14 -2.75
C GLY A 514 6.80 3.01 -3.15
N GLY A 515 7.70 3.31 -2.22
CA GLY A 515 9.13 3.12 -2.39
C GLY A 515 9.96 4.09 -1.54
N ALA A 516 11.27 3.85 -1.39
CA ALA A 516 12.03 2.74 -2.01
C ALA A 516 11.67 1.36 -1.44
N PHE A 517 11.93 0.29 -2.21
CA PHE A 517 11.67 -1.09 -1.79
C PHE A 517 12.97 -1.80 -1.40
N CYS A 518 13.43 -1.59 -0.17
CA CYS A 518 14.59 -2.27 0.41
C CYS A 518 14.42 -2.63 1.91
N PRO A 519 13.48 -3.53 2.26
CA PRO A 519 12.55 -4.22 1.37
C PRO A 519 11.29 -3.39 1.10
N GLY A 520 10.98 -2.40 1.94
CA GLY A 520 9.76 -1.60 1.90
C GLY A 520 9.06 -1.62 3.26
N ALA A 521 7.75 -1.37 3.27
CA ALA A 521 6.93 -1.36 4.46
C ALA A 521 5.90 -2.49 4.43
N GLU A 522 4.69 -2.21 3.95
CA GLU A 522 3.62 -3.20 3.84
C GLU A 522 3.93 -4.29 2.79
N VAL A 523 4.65 -3.92 1.74
CA VAL A 523 4.94 -4.75 0.57
C VAL A 523 6.33 -4.41 0.01
N CYS A 524 6.87 -5.32 -0.79
CA CYS A 524 8.14 -5.15 -1.49
C CYS A 524 7.94 -4.76 -2.98
N TRP A 525 9.02 -4.74 -3.77
CA TRP A 525 9.02 -4.34 -5.18
C TRP A 525 8.09 -5.16 -6.09
N ILE A 526 7.54 -6.29 -5.63
CA ILE A 526 6.61 -7.12 -6.40
C ILE A 526 5.40 -6.32 -6.90
N ILE A 527 4.99 -5.28 -6.17
CA ILE A 527 3.90 -4.39 -6.55
C ILE A 527 4.16 -3.63 -7.87
N ARG A 528 5.42 -3.51 -8.30
CA ARG A 528 5.78 -2.90 -9.60
C ARG A 528 5.68 -3.87 -10.77
N ASN A 529 5.50 -5.17 -10.52
CA ASN A 529 5.45 -6.18 -11.56
C ASN A 529 4.05 -6.23 -12.20
N PRO A 530 3.88 -5.88 -13.49
CA PRO A 530 2.57 -5.92 -14.12
C PRO A 530 1.97 -7.35 -14.10
N ALA A 531 2.77 -8.41 -14.12
CA ALA A 531 2.24 -9.78 -14.20
C ALA A 531 1.33 -10.19 -13.03
N ILE A 532 1.40 -9.50 -11.88
CA ILE A 532 0.54 -9.83 -10.73
C ILE A 532 -0.86 -9.23 -10.83
N TYR A 533 -1.15 -8.42 -11.86
CA TYR A 533 -2.41 -7.70 -12.01
C TYR A 533 -3.26 -8.25 -13.15
N SER A 534 -4.56 -8.43 -12.89
CA SER A 534 -5.56 -8.78 -13.91
C SER A 534 -5.97 -7.54 -14.71
N THR A 535 -6.14 -6.40 -14.02
CA THR A 535 -6.33 -5.06 -14.59
C THR A 535 -5.67 -4.02 -13.68
N GLY A 536 -5.64 -2.74 -14.07
CA GLY A 536 -5.10 -1.69 -13.20
C GLY A 536 -5.72 -1.75 -11.79
N PHE A 537 -4.86 -1.75 -10.76
CA PHE A 537 -5.20 -1.89 -9.34
C PHE A 537 -5.73 -3.27 -8.88
N ARG A 538 -6.08 -4.20 -9.77
CA ARG A 538 -6.66 -5.51 -9.41
C ARG A 538 -5.61 -6.60 -9.44
N ILE A 539 -5.28 -7.16 -8.27
CA ILE A 539 -4.43 -8.36 -8.19
C ILE A 539 -5.10 -9.52 -8.95
N ASN A 540 -4.29 -10.33 -9.62
CA ASN A 540 -4.70 -11.57 -10.26
C ASN A 540 -4.59 -12.72 -9.23
N PRO A 541 -5.69 -13.16 -8.60
CA PRO A 541 -5.62 -14.24 -7.62
C PRO A 541 -5.46 -15.61 -8.29
N ALA A 542 -4.74 -16.52 -7.64
CA ALA A 542 -4.77 -17.93 -7.97
C ALA A 542 -6.20 -18.47 -7.80
N ALA A 543 -6.69 -19.25 -8.76
CA ALA A 543 -8.10 -19.62 -8.82
C ALA A 543 -8.56 -20.53 -7.65
N ASN A 544 -7.70 -21.47 -7.22
CA ASN A 544 -8.03 -22.44 -6.18
C ASN A 544 -6.77 -22.80 -5.35
N PRO A 545 -6.27 -21.88 -4.49
CA PRO A 545 -5.18 -22.21 -3.57
C PRO A 545 -5.61 -23.36 -2.64
N THR A 546 -4.70 -24.30 -2.38
CA THR A 546 -4.98 -25.49 -1.57
C THR A 546 -4.56 -25.26 -0.12
N PRO A 547 -5.49 -25.29 0.87
CA PRO A 547 -5.13 -25.14 2.27
C PRO A 547 -4.21 -26.25 2.78
N GLY A 548 -3.16 -25.86 3.50
CA GLY A 548 -2.04 -26.70 3.91
C GLY A 548 -1.06 -27.03 2.79
N GLY A 549 -1.35 -26.63 1.54
CA GLY A 549 -0.58 -26.97 0.34
C GLY A 549 -0.26 -25.76 -0.53
N LEU A 550 -0.21 -24.56 0.04
CA LEU A 550 0.23 -23.35 -0.66
C LEU A 550 1.64 -23.53 -1.23
N SER A 551 1.86 -23.02 -2.43
CA SER A 551 3.12 -23.10 -3.16
C SER A 551 4.27 -22.41 -2.41
N GLN A 552 5.43 -23.09 -2.39
CA GLN A 552 6.69 -22.57 -1.88
C GLN A 552 7.48 -21.76 -2.94
N ASP A 553 6.97 -21.69 -4.17
CA ASP A 553 7.49 -20.89 -5.28
C ASP A 553 6.38 -19.97 -5.85
N SER A 554 6.70 -19.12 -6.83
CA SER A 554 5.74 -18.23 -7.49
C SER A 554 5.42 -18.70 -8.91
N ASP A 555 4.15 -18.64 -9.31
CA ASP A 555 3.70 -18.71 -10.71
C ASP A 555 2.72 -17.57 -11.00
N TYR A 556 3.26 -16.46 -11.51
CA TYR A 556 2.44 -15.27 -11.80
C TYR A 556 1.43 -15.49 -12.93
N ALA A 557 1.61 -16.50 -13.79
CA ALA A 557 0.63 -16.84 -14.81
C ALA A 557 -0.60 -17.54 -14.20
N ALA A 558 -0.39 -18.33 -13.15
CA ALA A 558 -1.46 -18.94 -12.37
C ALA A 558 -2.18 -17.95 -11.43
N GLY A 559 -1.52 -16.84 -11.09
CA GLY A 559 -2.00 -15.82 -10.15
C GLY A 559 -1.34 -15.94 -8.78
N LEU A 560 -1.56 -14.95 -7.92
CA LEU A 560 -0.99 -14.92 -6.57
C LEU A 560 -1.80 -15.78 -5.60
N GLU A 561 -1.10 -16.50 -4.74
CA GLU A 561 -1.67 -17.20 -3.59
C GLU A 561 -1.63 -16.34 -2.31
N PRO A 562 -2.39 -16.70 -1.26
CA PRO A 562 -2.25 -16.08 0.06
C PRO A 562 -0.78 -15.99 0.52
N GLY A 563 -0.37 -14.85 1.07
CA GLY A 563 0.99 -14.58 1.54
C GLY A 563 2.01 -14.18 0.46
N ASP A 564 1.62 -14.14 -0.83
CA ASP A 564 2.56 -13.88 -1.91
C ASP A 564 3.01 -12.41 -2.02
N LEU A 565 2.23 -11.44 -1.53
CA LEU A 565 2.65 -10.02 -1.58
C LEU A 565 3.68 -9.70 -0.49
N THR A 566 3.58 -10.31 0.69
CA THR A 566 4.41 -9.97 1.86
C THR A 566 5.64 -10.86 2.04
N LYS A 567 5.72 -12.01 1.36
CA LYS A 567 6.80 -13.00 1.56
C LYS A 567 8.23 -12.51 1.30
N SER A 568 8.39 -11.47 0.48
CA SER A 568 9.70 -10.89 0.17
C SER A 568 10.16 -9.84 1.19
N SER A 569 9.27 -9.40 2.09
CA SER A 569 9.60 -8.47 3.17
C SER A 569 10.43 -9.15 4.27
N ALA A 570 10.96 -8.35 5.19
CA ALA A 570 11.76 -8.83 6.32
C ALA A 570 11.00 -9.77 7.25
N VAL A 571 11.74 -10.71 7.86
CA VAL A 571 11.26 -11.55 8.95
C VAL A 571 12.27 -11.54 10.11
N PRO A 572 11.87 -11.09 11.32
CA PRO A 572 10.60 -10.43 11.62
C PRO A 572 10.55 -8.97 11.11
N TRP A 573 9.36 -8.42 10.87
CA TRP A 573 9.21 -7.03 10.38
C TRP A 573 9.79 -5.96 11.32
N GLN A 574 9.88 -6.24 12.63
CA GLN A 574 10.39 -5.29 13.62
C GLN A 574 11.87 -4.96 13.43
N ALA A 575 12.68 -5.89 12.90
CA ALA A 575 14.09 -5.65 12.64
C ALA A 575 14.27 -4.62 11.50
N ASP A 576 13.57 -4.82 10.40
CA ASP A 576 13.49 -3.85 9.30
C ASP A 576 12.92 -2.51 9.75
N PHE A 577 11.88 -2.52 10.58
CA PHE A 577 11.32 -1.28 11.12
C PHE A 577 12.29 -0.48 11.99
N HIS A 578 13.15 -1.17 12.77
CA HIS A 578 14.20 -0.51 13.55
C HIS A 578 15.30 0.07 12.65
N GLU A 579 15.79 -0.72 11.70
CA GLU A 579 16.88 -0.37 10.77
C GLU A 579 16.46 0.59 9.65
N CYS A 580 15.15 0.80 9.44
CA CYS A 580 14.60 1.81 8.55
C CYS A 580 14.80 3.23 9.12
N SER A 581 16.05 3.64 9.27
CA SER A 581 16.44 4.91 9.84
C SER A 581 17.15 5.78 8.79
N ALA A 582 18.48 5.81 8.83
CA ALA A 582 19.33 6.50 7.88
C ALA A 582 20.49 5.62 7.41
N GLN A 583 20.84 5.77 6.14
CA GLN A 583 21.90 5.02 5.49
C GLN A 583 23.10 5.93 5.20
N PRO A 584 24.32 5.57 5.63
CA PRO A 584 25.52 6.15 5.07
C PRO A 584 25.71 5.67 3.62
N ILE A 585 25.64 6.61 2.66
CA ILE A 585 25.79 6.36 1.23
C ILE A 585 27.09 6.98 0.73
N ASP A 586 27.97 6.17 0.11
CA ASP A 586 29.14 6.67 -0.60
C ASP A 586 28.70 7.38 -1.90
N VAL A 587 29.12 8.63 -2.09
CA VAL A 587 28.83 9.45 -3.28
C VAL A 587 30.08 9.80 -4.08
N THR A 588 31.20 9.13 -3.78
CA THR A 588 32.50 9.32 -4.45
C THR A 588 32.43 8.91 -5.91
N TYR A 589 31.80 7.77 -6.17
CA TYR A 589 31.57 7.22 -7.50
C TYR A 589 30.11 6.85 -7.64
N GLU A 590 29.47 7.38 -8.68
CA GLU A 590 28.04 7.21 -8.95
C GLU A 590 27.61 5.74 -8.84
N GLN A 591 28.32 4.83 -9.49
CA GLN A 591 27.92 3.42 -9.61
C GLN A 591 28.41 2.48 -8.48
N TRP A 592 29.03 3.00 -7.41
CA TRP A 592 29.63 2.16 -6.35
C TRP A 592 29.14 2.56 -4.96
N ASN A 593 28.39 1.68 -4.30
CA ASN A 593 28.00 1.80 -2.89
C ASN A 593 29.15 1.51 -1.92
N LYS A 594 30.01 0.53 -2.25
CA LYS A 594 31.13 0.09 -1.42
C LYS A 594 32.44 0.22 -2.20
N ILE A 595 33.33 1.11 -1.78
CA ILE A 595 34.67 1.29 -2.37
C ILE A 595 35.76 0.65 -1.49
N HIS A 596 36.91 0.30 -2.07
CA HIS A 596 38.02 -0.35 -1.37
C HIS A 596 39.25 0.57 -1.29
N PRO A 597 39.26 1.59 -0.41
CA PRO A 597 40.28 2.64 -0.37
C PRO A 597 41.70 2.13 -0.07
N GLN A 598 41.84 0.88 0.38
CA GLN A 598 43.12 0.23 0.71
C GLN A 598 43.70 -0.59 -0.45
N SER A 599 43.05 -0.63 -1.63
CA SER A 599 43.58 -1.34 -2.80
C SER A 599 44.90 -0.73 -3.25
N VAL A 600 46.01 -1.43 -3.02
CA VAL A 600 47.37 -0.97 -3.36
C VAL A 600 47.61 -1.21 -4.85
N GLY A 601 47.19 -0.27 -5.69
CA GLY A 601 47.35 -0.38 -7.15
C GLY A 601 46.41 0.52 -7.95
N ASP A 602 45.31 0.96 -7.35
CA ASP A 602 44.33 1.83 -7.98
C ASP A 602 44.39 3.24 -7.36
N PRO A 603 44.55 4.33 -8.13
CA PRO A 603 44.40 5.68 -7.61
C PRO A 603 42.92 5.96 -7.33
N ILE A 604 42.53 5.98 -6.06
CA ILE A 604 41.15 6.11 -5.59
C ILE A 604 40.95 7.48 -4.94
N LYS A 605 39.78 8.09 -5.17
CA LYS A 605 39.38 9.32 -4.48
C LYS A 605 39.09 9.01 -3.00
N PRO A 606 39.36 9.95 -2.07
CA PRO A 606 38.86 9.84 -0.70
C PRO A 606 37.34 9.66 -0.69
N ALA A 607 36.86 8.76 0.17
CA ALA A 607 35.44 8.49 0.32
C ALA A 607 34.69 9.76 0.73
N VAL A 608 33.62 10.08 0.01
CA VAL A 608 32.65 11.10 0.39
C VAL A 608 31.36 10.38 0.74
N VAL A 609 30.96 10.43 2.01
CA VAL A 609 29.77 9.74 2.52
C VAL A 609 28.72 10.77 2.89
N GLN A 610 27.45 10.47 2.60
CA GLN A 610 26.29 11.26 2.96
C GLN A 610 25.29 10.37 3.70
N THR A 611 24.81 10.83 4.85
CA THR A 611 23.74 10.15 5.59
C THR A 611 22.41 10.56 5.00
N VAL A 612 21.61 9.59 4.55
CA VAL A 612 20.33 9.81 3.86
C VAL A 612 19.26 8.94 4.51
N ASN A 613 18.07 9.49 4.73
CA ASN A 613 16.98 8.77 5.40
C ASN A 613 16.25 7.81 4.46
N TRP A 614 15.68 6.74 5.03
CA TRP A 614 14.83 5.78 4.33
C TRP A 614 13.41 6.29 4.11
N TRP A 615 12.49 6.04 5.06
CA TRP A 615 11.06 6.36 4.93
C TRP A 615 10.55 7.15 6.15
N PRO A 616 10.93 8.43 6.33
CA PRO A 616 10.58 9.19 7.53
C PRO A 616 9.08 9.25 7.88
N SER A 617 8.19 9.23 6.88
CA SER A 617 6.74 9.21 7.12
C SER A 617 6.22 7.86 7.60
N HIS A 618 6.83 6.74 7.19
CA HIS A 618 6.49 5.41 7.71
C HIS A 618 7.15 5.14 9.07
N ARG A 619 8.41 5.55 9.21
CA ARG A 619 9.26 5.34 10.37
C ARG A 619 9.91 6.69 10.73
N PRO A 620 9.32 7.45 11.67
CA PRO A 620 9.87 8.75 12.05
C PRO A 620 11.31 8.67 12.58
N MET A 621 12.08 9.74 12.33
CA MET A 621 13.47 9.90 12.77
C MET A 621 13.54 10.85 13.95
N GLN A 622 13.44 12.15 13.67
CA GLN A 622 13.38 13.20 14.68
C GLN A 622 11.98 13.79 14.72
N VAL A 623 11.44 13.91 15.93
CA VAL A 623 10.06 14.38 16.14
C VAL A 623 10.03 15.45 17.23
N GLN A 624 9.01 16.30 17.20
CA GLN A 624 8.77 17.25 18.28
C GLN A 624 7.85 16.65 19.34
N THR A 625 8.21 16.80 20.60
CA THR A 625 7.30 16.54 21.74
C THR A 625 6.31 17.69 21.90
N GLU A 626 5.18 17.45 22.55
CA GLU A 626 4.19 18.51 22.90
C GLU A 626 4.80 19.67 23.72
N LYS A 627 5.95 19.44 24.36
CA LYS A 627 6.71 20.46 25.11
C LYS A 627 7.65 21.29 24.22
N GLY A 628 7.67 21.04 22.91
CA GLY A 628 8.52 21.74 21.93
C GLY A 628 9.96 21.23 21.84
N ASN A 629 10.32 20.15 22.55
CA ASN A 629 11.65 19.55 22.41
C ASN A 629 11.71 18.63 21.20
N GLN A 630 12.77 18.72 20.39
CA GLN A 630 13.09 17.70 19.38
C GLN A 630 13.79 16.50 20.03
N VAL A 631 13.36 15.29 19.69
CA VAL A 631 13.91 14.03 20.19
C VAL A 631 14.03 13.01 19.06
N GLU A 632 14.92 12.03 19.23
CA GLU A 632 14.89 10.82 18.39
C GLU A 632 13.64 9.99 18.73
N TRP A 633 12.91 9.57 17.71
CA TRP A 633 11.60 8.94 17.86
C TRP A 633 11.68 7.56 18.50
N ASP A 634 12.75 6.81 18.24
CA ASP A 634 13.04 5.49 18.77
C ASP A 634 13.90 5.52 20.04
N GLN A 635 14.08 6.69 20.67
CA GLN A 635 14.92 6.86 21.87
C GLN A 635 14.67 5.77 22.93
N GLY A 636 15.76 5.21 23.46
CA GLY A 636 15.74 4.07 24.38
C GLY A 636 16.07 2.74 23.71
N LEU A 637 16.12 2.68 22.37
CA LEU A 637 16.60 1.54 21.60
C LEU A 637 18.04 1.79 21.13
N PRO A 638 18.97 0.84 21.32
CA PRO A 638 20.32 0.97 20.81
C PRO A 638 20.39 0.69 19.30
N ASP A 639 21.11 1.52 18.55
CA ASP A 639 21.34 1.39 17.11
C ASP A 639 22.29 0.22 16.77
N ASN A 640 21.77 -1.00 16.87
CA ASN A 640 22.38 -2.27 16.50
C ASN A 640 21.34 -3.41 16.63
N ASN A 641 21.75 -4.64 16.33
CA ASN A 641 20.95 -5.87 16.45
C ASN A 641 20.28 -6.11 17.81
N THR A 642 20.78 -5.52 18.91
CA THR A 642 20.10 -5.59 20.21
C THR A 642 18.84 -4.73 20.19
N GLY A 643 18.90 -3.56 19.54
CA GLY A 643 17.74 -2.72 19.27
C GLY A 643 16.72 -3.40 18.36
N ASP A 644 17.16 -4.14 17.34
CA ASP A 644 16.26 -4.93 16.49
C ASP A 644 15.47 -5.94 17.34
N LEU A 645 16.16 -6.68 18.20
CA LEU A 645 15.52 -7.64 19.09
C LEU A 645 14.63 -6.94 20.12
N MET A 646 15.03 -5.79 20.65
CA MET A 646 14.20 -5.01 21.56
C MET A 646 12.93 -4.52 20.85
N MET A 647 13.03 -4.11 19.58
CA MET A 647 11.90 -3.63 18.78
C MET A 647 10.77 -4.65 18.68
N VAL A 648 11.08 -5.95 18.67
CA VAL A 648 10.09 -7.06 18.73
C VAL A 648 9.09 -6.87 19.88
N THR A 649 9.53 -6.34 21.02
CA THR A 649 8.68 -6.09 22.20
C THR A 649 8.33 -4.62 22.40
N ALA A 650 9.17 -3.71 21.86
CA ALA A 650 9.16 -2.29 22.14
C ALA A 650 8.34 -1.46 21.15
N TRP A 651 8.07 -1.96 19.93
CA TRP A 651 7.36 -1.23 18.87
C TRP A 651 6.06 -0.60 19.39
N LYS A 652 5.32 -1.36 20.19
CA LYS A 652 4.07 -0.94 20.80
C LYS A 652 4.19 0.18 21.81
N ASN A 653 5.38 0.62 22.21
CA ASN A 653 5.56 1.73 23.14
C ASN A 653 5.94 3.06 22.46
N LEU A 654 6.22 3.04 21.16
CA LEU A 654 6.59 4.22 20.38
C LEU A 654 5.41 5.21 20.30
N GLY A 655 5.73 6.49 20.11
CA GLY A 655 4.73 7.55 20.03
C GLY A 655 4.14 7.70 18.63
N PHE A 656 2.90 8.15 18.53
CA PHE A 656 2.26 8.52 17.26
C PHE A 656 2.51 9.99 16.97
N ILE A 657 2.70 10.35 15.69
CA ILE A 657 2.93 11.71 15.22
C ILE A 657 1.63 12.23 14.62
N LEU A 658 0.99 13.12 15.36
CA LEU A 658 -0.38 13.59 15.12
C LEU A 658 -0.42 15.11 15.25
N ASN A 659 -1.35 15.76 14.55
CA ASN A 659 -1.70 17.15 14.85
C ASN A 659 -2.91 17.19 15.81
N ASP A 660 -3.20 18.36 16.37
CA ASP A 660 -4.32 18.52 17.31
C ASP A 660 -5.70 18.63 16.63
N SER A 661 -5.74 18.59 15.29
CA SER A 661 -6.95 18.83 14.50
C SER A 661 -7.47 17.54 13.87
N LEU A 662 -8.66 17.11 14.29
CA LEU A 662 -9.32 15.95 13.70
C LEU A 662 -9.79 16.23 12.25
N ASP A 663 -10.10 17.49 11.93
CA ASP A 663 -10.81 17.87 10.71
C ASP A 663 -9.90 18.49 9.62
N ASP A 664 -8.67 18.85 9.95
CA ASP A 664 -7.75 19.50 9.00
C ASP A 664 -6.31 18.94 9.12
N PRO A 665 -5.89 18.04 8.20
CA PRO A 665 -4.53 17.55 8.17
C PRO A 665 -3.53 18.62 7.73
N ASP A 666 -3.93 19.74 7.13
CA ASP A 666 -3.02 20.83 6.79
C ASP A 666 -2.77 21.77 7.98
N GLN A 667 -3.50 21.60 9.08
CA GLN A 667 -3.23 22.30 10.33
C GLN A 667 -1.95 21.78 10.97
N VAL A 668 -0.97 22.66 11.08
CA VAL A 668 0.35 22.43 11.68
C VAL A 668 0.46 23.13 13.04
N PRO A 669 1.37 22.71 13.94
CA PRO A 669 2.37 21.63 13.80
C PRO A 669 1.91 20.23 14.26
N TYR A 670 2.72 19.21 13.93
CA TYR A 670 2.55 17.83 14.41
C TYR A 670 3.49 17.53 15.58
N TYR A 671 3.03 16.69 16.51
CA TYR A 671 3.77 16.30 17.71
C TYR A 671 3.71 14.80 17.98
N GLN A 672 4.71 14.30 18.69
CA GLN A 672 4.70 12.98 19.28
C GLN A 672 3.76 12.93 20.47
N GLN A 673 2.71 12.12 20.33
CA GLN A 673 1.69 11.85 21.33
C GLN A 673 1.69 10.37 21.71
N GLN A 674 1.04 10.01 22.82
CA GLN A 674 0.76 8.60 23.19
C GLN A 674 1.99 7.67 23.24
N ARG A 675 3.20 8.19 23.55
CA ARG A 675 4.37 7.33 23.83
C ARG A 675 4.21 6.71 25.22
N ASN A 676 4.38 5.39 25.33
CA ASN A 676 4.43 4.75 26.63
C ASN A 676 5.80 5.00 27.28
N PRO A 677 5.87 5.52 28.53
CA PRO A 677 7.13 5.83 29.19
C PRO A 677 7.95 4.59 29.58
N LYS A 678 7.40 3.37 29.40
CA LYS A 678 8.03 2.09 29.74
C LYS A 678 9.28 1.75 28.89
N LEU A 679 9.71 2.62 27.98
CA LEU A 679 10.95 2.48 27.18
C LEU A 679 12.21 3.04 27.89
N THR A 680 12.08 3.66 29.07
CA THR A 680 13.22 4.18 29.86
C THR A 680 13.63 3.26 30.99
#